data_AF-A0A8C2TGJ2-F1
#
_entry.id   AF-A0A8C2TGJ2-F1
#
_cell.length_a   1.000
_cell.length_b   1.000
_cell.length_c   1.000
_cell.angle_alpha   90.00
_cell.angle_beta   90.00
_cell.angle_gamma   90.00
#
_symmetry.space_group_name_H-M   'P 1'
#
loop_
_entity.id
_entity.type
_entity.pdbx_description
1 polymer ?
#
loop_
_entity_poly.entity_id
_entity_poly.type
_entity_poly.pdbx_seq_one_letter_code
_entity_poly.pdbx_strand_id
1 'polypeptide(L)'
;LTHQAPSSWLSCPAAAGRAVAVMGGMLYPRESPSRELKELGGIWSFRADFSPSRDAGFEQRWYRQPLRQTGPVIDMPVPASFNDITQDPHLENYIGWVWYEKEVQLPQRWLQDDLSTRVVLRFGSAHYYSMVWVNGEQVVEHEGGHLPFEADISRIVQRSPGVPCRITVALNNTLTPHTLPPGSIQYMNDKTRYPKNYFVQNTRFDFFNYAGIHRPVVLYTTPSVYIDDITVTTTSSESVAMVQYQVSVVGSELYSLSLSLRDQEGRVVATGDGPSGELKVPNPNLWWPYLMHESPGYRYFLEVTAQANGVQQEDTYTLPVGIRTIHITSTQFLINGKPFYFHGVNKHEDADIRGKGLDWSLIVKDFNLLRWLGANSFRTSHYPYAEEIMDLCDTYGIVVIDECPGVGIKMPESFGNKSLQHHLVVMEELIRRDKNRPSVVMWSVANEPASELPPAAYYFKTLIAHTKALDPSRPVTFVTDSNYALDRGAPYVDVICVNSYFSWYHDSGHLEVIPLQLTAQFENWYKTYQKPIIQSEYGADSVPGLHSDPPAMFSEEYQKALLKEYHSVFDKKRKEYVIGELIWNFADFMTNQGITRVLGNKKGIFTRQRQPKSAAFVLRERYWKIANESSCLPPIIKSHILFL
;
A
#
# COMPACT_ATOMS: atom_id res chain seq x y z
N LEU A 1 29.96 -23.23 32.62
CA LEU A 1 28.84 -22.70 33.44
C LEU A 1 28.10 -21.65 32.61
N THR A 2 27.29 -22.16 31.69
CA THR A 2 26.60 -21.39 30.64
C THR A 2 25.23 -20.98 31.16
N HIS A 3 25.14 -19.75 31.67
CA HIS A 3 23.85 -19.15 32.03
C HIS A 3 23.08 -18.81 30.75
N GLN A 4 21.92 -19.47 30.60
CA GLN A 4 20.89 -19.15 29.63
C GLN A 4 20.48 -17.67 29.75
N ALA A 5 20.40 -16.98 28.62
CA ALA A 5 19.78 -15.66 28.50
C ALA A 5 18.27 -15.77 28.79
N PRO A 6 17.63 -14.75 29.40
CA PRO A 6 16.19 -14.77 29.62
C PRO A 6 15.46 -14.62 28.29
N SER A 7 14.79 -15.69 27.85
CA SER A 7 14.04 -15.81 26.61
C SER A 7 12.58 -15.32 26.72
N SER A 8 12.28 -14.33 27.58
CA SER A 8 10.90 -13.97 27.95
C SER A 8 10.31 -12.73 27.24
N TRP A 9 11.09 -11.98 26.45
CA TRP A 9 10.59 -10.77 25.75
C TRP A 9 9.99 -11.06 24.37
N LEU A 10 10.32 -12.21 23.78
CA LEU A 10 9.80 -12.68 22.50
C LEU A 10 8.57 -13.58 22.67
N SER A 11 8.21 -13.93 23.91
CA SER A 11 6.99 -14.65 24.23
C SER A 11 5.88 -13.66 24.50
N CYS A 12 5.03 -13.42 23.49
CA CYS A 12 3.64 -13.06 23.76
C CYS A 12 3.09 -14.06 24.79
N PRO A 13 2.28 -13.64 25.78
CA PRO A 13 1.46 -14.60 26.48
C PRO A 13 0.64 -15.31 25.40
N ALA A 14 0.90 -16.60 25.22
CA ALA A 14 0.11 -17.45 24.35
C ALA A 14 -1.29 -17.56 24.98
N ALA A 15 -2.12 -16.54 24.75
CA ALA A 15 -3.54 -16.74 24.70
C ALA A 15 -3.76 -17.69 23.52
N ALA A 16 -4.21 -18.90 23.81
CA ALA A 16 -4.69 -19.84 22.83
C ALA A 16 -5.96 -19.26 22.17
N GLY A 17 -5.76 -18.28 21.28
CA GLY A 17 -6.72 -17.82 20.31
C GLY A 17 -6.15 -18.21 18.96
N ARG A 18 -6.86 -19.08 18.24
CA ARG A 18 -6.58 -19.36 16.83
C ARG A 18 -6.36 -18.01 16.13
N ALA A 19 -5.29 -17.86 15.37
CA ALA A 19 -5.27 -16.88 14.28
C ALA A 19 -6.48 -17.23 13.42
N VAL A 20 -7.57 -16.48 13.62
CA VAL A 20 -8.82 -16.70 12.92
C VAL A 20 -8.52 -16.32 11.49
N ALA A 21 -8.71 -17.27 10.58
CA ALA A 21 -8.78 -16.99 9.15
C ALA A 21 -9.56 -15.70 8.94
N VAL A 22 -9.11 -14.88 8.00
CA VAL A 22 -9.76 -13.64 7.59
C VAL A 22 -11.26 -13.89 7.33
N MET A 23 -12.11 -13.78 8.36
CA MET A 23 -13.53 -14.08 8.28
C MET A 23 -14.26 -12.77 8.09
N GLY A 24 -14.75 -12.54 6.88
CA GLY A 24 -15.55 -11.38 6.50
C GLY A 24 -14.87 -10.49 5.46
N GLY A 25 -15.66 -9.64 4.83
CA GLY A 25 -15.23 -8.61 3.90
C GLY A 25 -14.42 -7.51 4.56
N MET A 26 -14.03 -6.52 3.76
CA MET A 26 -13.29 -5.34 4.23
C MET A 26 -13.60 -4.13 3.35
N LEU A 27 -14.87 -4.00 2.95
CA LEU A 27 -15.33 -2.88 2.13
C LEU A 27 -15.00 -1.56 2.82
N TYR A 28 -14.53 -0.59 2.04
CA TYR A 28 -14.25 0.75 2.55
C TYR A 28 -15.54 1.38 3.11
N PRO A 29 -15.55 1.91 4.35
CA PRO A 29 -16.74 2.54 4.90
C PRO A 29 -17.19 3.74 4.06
N ARG A 30 -18.48 3.77 3.71
CA ARG A 30 -19.11 4.84 2.93
C ARG A 30 -20.41 5.23 3.58
N GLU A 31 -20.67 6.54 3.65
CA GLU A 31 -21.98 7.04 4.03
C GLU A 31 -23.01 6.64 2.96
N SER A 32 -24.18 6.21 3.41
CA SER A 32 -25.32 5.86 2.56
C SER A 32 -26.62 6.11 3.35
N PRO A 33 -27.81 5.94 2.74
CA PRO A 33 -29.06 6.02 3.49
C PRO A 33 -29.14 5.08 4.71
N SER A 34 -28.38 3.98 4.72
CA SER A 34 -28.36 2.97 5.79
C SER A 34 -27.09 2.99 6.66
N ARG A 35 -26.06 3.76 6.29
CA ARG A 35 -24.74 3.72 6.91
C ARG A 35 -24.25 5.12 7.27
N GLU A 36 -23.79 5.28 8.50
CA GLU A 36 -23.22 6.53 8.99
C GLU A 36 -21.74 6.36 9.30
N LEU A 37 -20.97 7.45 9.19
CA LEU A 37 -19.53 7.45 9.45
C LEU A 37 -19.17 8.57 10.42
N LYS A 38 -18.28 8.27 11.35
CA LYS A 38 -17.71 9.23 12.31
C LYS A 38 -16.20 9.08 12.35
N GLU A 39 -15.51 10.06 11.77
CA GLU A 39 -14.06 10.20 11.83
C GLU A 39 -13.57 10.43 13.26
N LEU A 40 -12.52 9.71 13.66
CA LEU A 40 -11.87 9.80 14.98
C LEU A 40 -10.47 10.43 14.91
N GLY A 41 -10.14 11.10 13.81
CA GLY A 41 -8.93 11.89 13.66
C GLY A 41 -8.77 13.02 14.69
N GLY A 42 -7.65 13.72 14.60
CA GLY A 42 -7.27 14.78 15.55
C GLY A 42 -6.37 14.27 16.66
N ILE A 43 -6.47 14.84 17.86
CA ILE A 43 -5.54 14.56 18.96
C ILE A 43 -6.01 13.31 19.74
N TRP A 44 -5.05 12.46 20.08
CA TRP A 44 -5.17 11.31 20.98
C TRP A 44 -4.16 11.47 22.12
N SER A 45 -4.51 11.00 23.32
CA SER A 45 -3.54 10.86 24.42
C SER A 45 -2.55 9.76 24.07
N PHE A 46 -1.27 9.98 24.32
CA PHE A 46 -0.20 9.08 23.93
C PHE A 46 0.82 8.85 25.04
N ARG A 47 1.32 7.60 25.13
CA ARG A 47 2.47 7.25 25.97
C ARG A 47 3.27 6.10 25.38
N ALA A 48 4.59 6.27 25.27
CA ALA A 48 5.52 5.18 25.00
C ALA A 48 5.92 4.47 26.31
N ASP A 49 6.03 3.14 26.28
CA ASP A 49 6.40 2.32 27.44
C ASP A 49 7.93 2.20 27.60
N PHE A 50 8.55 3.23 28.16
CA PHE A 50 10.00 3.24 28.41
C PHE A 50 10.48 2.31 29.53
N SER A 51 9.61 1.48 30.13
CA SER A 51 10.02 0.50 31.12
C SER A 51 11.11 -0.42 30.55
N PRO A 52 12.08 -0.89 31.36
CA PRO A 52 13.16 -1.76 30.87
C PRO A 52 12.67 -3.01 30.15
N SER A 53 11.49 -3.49 30.53
CA SER A 53 10.79 -4.66 29.99
C SER A 53 9.95 -4.36 28.74
N ARG A 54 9.65 -3.07 28.50
CA ARG A 54 8.79 -2.56 27.42
C ARG A 54 7.33 -3.00 27.49
N ASP A 55 6.89 -3.63 28.57
CA ASP A 55 5.57 -4.24 28.72
C ASP A 55 4.85 -3.86 30.03
N ALA A 56 5.37 -2.89 30.78
CA ALA A 56 4.75 -2.40 32.02
C ALA A 56 3.28 -1.98 31.80
N GLY A 57 2.92 -1.51 30.61
CA GLY A 57 1.53 -1.19 30.28
C GLY A 57 0.58 -2.38 30.29
N PHE A 58 1.08 -3.58 30.00
CA PHE A 58 0.32 -4.81 30.14
C PHE A 58 0.33 -5.32 31.58
N GLU A 59 1.49 -5.31 32.25
CA GLU A 59 1.62 -5.73 33.65
C GLU A 59 0.70 -4.92 34.58
N GLN A 60 0.65 -3.61 34.37
CA GLN A 60 -0.16 -2.66 35.14
C GLN A 60 -1.56 -2.44 34.53
N ARG A 61 -1.86 -3.10 33.41
CA ARG A 61 -3.17 -3.07 32.74
C ARG A 61 -3.66 -1.66 32.42
N TRP A 62 -2.82 -0.85 31.76
CA TRP A 62 -3.11 0.55 31.45
C TRP A 62 -4.45 0.77 30.73
N TYR A 63 -4.88 -0.19 29.91
CA TYR A 63 -6.17 -0.16 29.19
C TYR A 63 -7.42 -0.16 30.09
N ARG A 64 -7.32 -0.58 31.36
CA ARG A 64 -8.49 -0.71 32.26
C ARG A 64 -9.06 0.61 32.78
N GLN A 65 -8.29 1.68 32.74
CA GLN A 65 -8.69 3.01 33.19
C GLN A 65 -8.11 4.07 32.24
N PRO A 66 -8.55 5.34 32.29
CA PRO A 66 -8.00 6.37 31.41
C PRO A 66 -6.47 6.44 31.49
N LEU A 67 -5.80 6.53 30.33
CA LEU A 67 -4.35 6.45 30.19
C LEU A 67 -3.63 7.53 31.02
N ARG A 68 -4.22 8.72 31.12
CA ARG A 68 -3.74 9.81 31.98
C ARG A 68 -3.73 9.49 33.48
N GLN A 69 -4.54 8.54 33.95
CA GLN A 69 -4.58 8.11 35.35
C GLN A 69 -3.51 7.07 35.68
N THR A 70 -2.90 6.46 34.66
CA THR A 70 -1.82 5.46 34.82
C THR A 70 -0.43 6.08 34.69
N GLY A 71 -0.35 7.39 34.43
CA GLY A 71 0.90 8.14 34.32
C GLY A 71 0.79 9.33 33.34
N PRO A 72 1.86 10.12 33.20
CA PRO A 72 1.90 11.23 32.25
C PRO A 72 1.62 10.78 30.81
N VAL A 73 0.92 11.60 30.05
CA VAL A 73 0.64 11.40 28.62
C VAL A 73 0.99 12.68 27.88
N ILE A 74 1.24 12.56 26.57
CA ILE A 74 1.38 13.68 25.65
C ILE A 74 0.30 13.62 24.58
N ASP A 75 0.11 14.71 23.84
CA ASP A 75 -0.80 14.76 22.70
C ASP A 75 -0.11 14.18 21.46
N MET A 76 -0.83 13.34 20.71
CA MET A 76 -0.34 12.78 19.45
C MET A 76 -1.43 12.89 18.37
N PRO A 77 -1.13 13.47 17.20
CA PRO A 77 -2.10 13.54 16.11
C PRO A 77 -2.32 12.18 15.46
N VAL A 78 -3.55 11.95 15.01
CA VAL A 78 -3.95 10.83 14.16
C VAL A 78 -4.73 11.39 12.98
N PRO A 79 -4.35 11.11 11.72
CA PRO A 79 -3.26 10.23 11.29
C PRO A 79 -1.86 10.87 11.36
N ALA A 80 -0.89 10.17 11.95
CA ALA A 80 0.54 10.53 11.91
C ALA A 80 1.43 9.38 12.41
N SER A 81 2.68 9.39 11.97
CA SER A 81 3.76 8.67 12.66
C SER A 81 4.21 9.46 13.88
N PHE A 82 4.48 8.83 15.02
CA PHE A 82 4.85 9.56 16.24
C PHE A 82 6.30 10.08 16.22
N ASN A 83 7.15 9.51 15.36
CA ASN A 83 8.60 9.65 15.43
C ASN A 83 9.09 11.10 15.32
N ASP A 84 8.49 11.89 14.41
CA ASP A 84 8.94 13.25 14.07
C ASP A 84 8.05 14.35 14.67
N ILE A 85 7.11 13.99 15.57
CA ILE A 85 6.17 14.95 16.16
C ILE A 85 6.79 15.74 17.32
N THR A 86 7.76 15.13 18.01
CA THR A 86 8.31 15.67 19.26
C THR A 86 9.79 16.01 19.12
N GLN A 87 10.32 16.75 20.10
CA GLN A 87 11.76 17.03 20.20
C GLN A 87 12.51 15.94 21.01
N ASP A 88 11.86 14.81 21.34
CA ASP A 88 12.46 13.74 22.12
C ASP A 88 13.14 12.70 21.21
N PRO A 89 14.49 12.67 21.17
CA PRO A 89 15.22 11.72 20.32
C PRO A 89 15.05 10.26 20.77
N HIS A 90 14.64 10.02 22.02
CA HIS A 90 14.34 8.68 22.51
C HIS A 90 13.02 8.16 21.96
N LEU A 91 12.07 9.06 21.64
CA LEU A 91 10.80 8.69 21.03
C LEU A 91 10.97 8.43 19.52
N GLU A 92 11.76 9.25 18.81
CA GLU A 92 12.05 9.08 17.37
C GLU A 92 12.52 7.66 17.05
N ASN A 93 13.47 7.14 17.83
CA ASN A 93 14.09 5.83 17.64
C ASN A 93 13.53 4.76 18.60
N TYR A 94 12.37 5.01 19.21
CA TYR A 94 11.79 4.10 20.19
C TYR A 94 11.44 2.74 19.55
N ILE A 95 11.72 1.66 20.28
CA ILE A 95 11.35 0.29 19.92
C ILE A 95 10.59 -0.32 21.10
N GLY A 96 9.35 -0.76 20.84
CA GLY A 96 8.50 -1.40 21.83
C GLY A 96 7.04 -0.97 21.70
N TRP A 97 6.33 -1.01 22.83
CA TRP A 97 4.92 -0.67 22.87
C TRP A 97 4.68 0.82 23.10
N VAL A 98 3.79 1.40 22.30
CA VAL A 98 3.21 2.72 22.51
C VAL A 98 1.71 2.61 22.66
N TRP A 99 1.12 3.53 23.42
CA TRP A 99 -0.29 3.53 23.78
C TRP A 99 -0.95 4.81 23.29
N TYR A 100 -2.05 4.67 22.56
CA TYR A 100 -2.94 5.76 22.16
C TYR A 100 -4.27 5.61 22.89
N GLU A 101 -4.91 6.72 23.28
CA GLU A 101 -6.26 6.72 23.83
C GLU A 101 -7.09 7.91 23.36
N LYS A 102 -8.37 7.68 23.06
CA LYS A 102 -9.36 8.72 22.78
C LYS A 102 -10.70 8.37 23.40
N GLU A 103 -11.35 9.36 24.01
CA GLU A 103 -12.74 9.27 24.44
C GLU A 103 -13.65 9.92 23.38
N VAL A 104 -14.75 9.25 23.04
CA VAL A 104 -15.66 9.65 21.97
C VAL A 104 -17.11 9.61 22.46
N GLN A 105 -17.86 10.67 22.18
CA GLN A 105 -19.31 10.69 22.34
C GLN A 105 -19.98 10.12 21.09
N LEU A 106 -20.85 9.12 21.27
CA LEU A 106 -21.59 8.47 20.19
C LEU A 106 -23.00 9.05 20.09
N PRO A 107 -23.57 9.18 18.87
CA PRO A 107 -24.96 9.57 18.70
C PRO A 107 -25.89 8.63 19.46
N GLN A 108 -26.88 9.17 20.18
CA GLN A 108 -27.81 8.36 21.00
C GLN A 108 -28.53 7.27 20.19
N ARG A 109 -28.80 7.52 18.90
CA ARG A 109 -29.40 6.54 17.99
C ARG A 109 -28.54 5.29 17.77
N TRP A 110 -27.22 5.38 17.89
CA TRP A 110 -26.33 4.20 17.78
C TRP A 110 -26.32 3.34 19.05
N LEU A 111 -26.80 3.90 20.16
CA LEU A 111 -26.77 3.31 21.49
C LEU A 111 -28.12 2.68 21.89
N GLN A 112 -29.10 2.66 21.00
CA GLN A 112 -30.39 2.04 21.27
C GLN A 112 -30.20 0.53 21.51
N ASP A 113 -30.78 0.03 22.60
CA ASP A 113 -30.62 -1.36 23.05
C ASP A 113 -31.63 -2.29 22.34
N ASP A 114 -31.75 -2.15 21.02
CA ASP A 114 -32.54 -3.04 20.16
C ASP A 114 -31.68 -3.82 19.16
N LEU A 115 -30.36 -3.60 19.18
CA LEU A 115 -29.35 -4.23 18.31
C LEU A 115 -29.67 -4.10 16.80
N SER A 116 -30.56 -3.18 16.42
CA SER A 116 -30.91 -2.92 15.01
C SER A 116 -29.74 -2.28 14.25
N THR A 117 -28.94 -1.48 14.96
CA THR A 117 -27.76 -0.81 14.45
C THR A 117 -26.49 -1.53 14.91
N ARG A 118 -25.69 -1.96 13.94
CA ARG A 118 -24.32 -2.44 14.17
C ARG A 118 -23.37 -1.25 14.19
N VAL A 119 -22.49 -1.19 15.19
CA VAL A 119 -21.45 -0.16 15.36
C VAL A 119 -20.09 -0.81 15.26
N VAL A 120 -19.24 -0.29 14.37
CA VAL A 120 -17.95 -0.88 14.04
C VAL A 120 -16.84 0.13 14.20
N LEU A 121 -15.75 -0.27 14.86
CA LEU A 121 -14.51 0.48 14.93
C LEU A 121 -13.54 -0.05 13.88
N ARG A 122 -13.06 0.83 13.01
CA ARG A 122 -12.09 0.50 11.96
C ARG A 122 -10.85 1.36 12.06
N PHE A 123 -9.69 0.72 11.90
CA PHE A 123 -8.41 1.38 11.69
C PHE A 123 -7.99 1.20 10.22
N GLY A 124 -7.66 2.29 9.53
CA GLY A 124 -7.14 2.22 8.16
C GLY A 124 -5.73 1.60 8.10
N SER A 125 -4.90 1.86 9.11
CA SER A 125 -3.63 1.15 9.38
C SER A 125 -3.04 1.58 10.74
N ALA A 126 -2.34 0.64 11.38
CA ALA A 126 -1.59 0.87 12.62
C ALA A 126 -0.35 -0.05 12.65
N HIS A 127 0.85 0.53 12.75
CA HIS A 127 2.11 -0.20 12.53
C HIS A 127 2.78 -0.73 13.81
N TYR A 128 3.13 -2.00 14.01
CA TYR A 128 2.95 -3.18 13.17
C TYR A 128 2.02 -4.20 13.83
N TYR A 129 2.20 -4.48 15.12
CA TYR A 129 1.26 -5.32 15.88
C TYR A 129 0.40 -4.46 16.79
N SER A 130 -0.92 -4.55 16.63
CA SER A 130 -1.88 -3.68 17.28
C SER A 130 -2.87 -4.48 18.12
N MET A 131 -3.16 -3.98 19.32
CA MET A 131 -4.21 -4.50 20.20
C MET A 131 -5.13 -3.35 20.58
N VAL A 132 -6.45 -3.55 20.50
CA VAL A 132 -7.44 -2.50 20.73
C VAL A 132 -8.39 -2.88 21.84
N TRP A 133 -8.67 -1.92 22.72
CA TRP A 133 -9.67 -2.01 23.77
C TRP A 133 -10.72 -0.92 23.62
N VAL A 134 -11.97 -1.28 23.88
CA VAL A 134 -13.09 -0.34 24.03
C VAL A 134 -13.62 -0.47 25.45
N ASN A 135 -13.63 0.63 26.20
CA ASN A 135 -14.02 0.68 27.60
C ASN A 135 -13.25 -0.34 28.49
N GLY A 136 -12.02 -0.68 28.10
CA GLY A 136 -11.16 -1.64 28.79
C GLY A 136 -11.38 -3.12 28.44
N GLU A 137 -12.34 -3.43 27.56
CA GLU A 137 -12.54 -4.77 26.97
C GLU A 137 -11.79 -4.86 25.64
N GLN A 138 -11.02 -5.93 25.44
CA GLN A 138 -10.25 -6.11 24.22
C GLN A 138 -11.16 -6.55 23.08
N VAL A 139 -11.08 -5.87 21.92
CA VAL A 139 -12.02 -6.08 20.80
C VAL A 139 -11.36 -6.65 19.55
N VAL A 140 -10.08 -6.34 19.30
CA VAL A 140 -9.35 -6.87 18.13
C VAL A 140 -7.83 -6.83 18.36
N GLU A 141 -7.13 -7.76 17.70
CA GLU A 141 -5.69 -7.73 17.49
C GLU A 141 -5.41 -7.81 15.98
N HIS A 142 -4.35 -7.17 15.51
CA HIS A 142 -3.93 -7.23 14.10
C HIS A 142 -2.40 -7.22 13.99
N GLU A 143 -1.88 -8.05 13.08
CA GLU A 143 -0.46 -8.15 12.74
C GLU A 143 -0.25 -7.66 11.30
N GLY A 144 0.20 -6.42 11.13
CA GLY A 144 0.44 -5.79 9.84
C GLY A 144 0.38 -4.27 9.91
N GLY A 145 1.30 -3.56 9.23
CA GLY A 145 1.42 -2.11 9.40
C GLY A 145 0.70 -1.22 8.38
N HIS A 146 0.10 -1.81 7.34
CA HIS A 146 -0.36 -1.08 6.15
C HIS A 146 -1.74 -1.49 5.66
N LEU A 147 -2.39 -2.42 6.34
CA LEU A 147 -3.69 -2.97 5.95
C LEU A 147 -4.70 -2.72 7.07
N PRO A 148 -5.99 -2.59 6.72
CA PRO A 148 -7.01 -2.22 7.66
C PRO A 148 -7.51 -3.42 8.47
N PHE A 149 -8.03 -3.13 9.65
CA PHE A 149 -8.73 -4.09 10.50
C PHE A 149 -9.88 -3.40 11.25
N GLU A 150 -10.86 -4.19 11.66
CA GLU A 150 -12.05 -3.67 12.32
C GLU A 150 -12.60 -4.62 13.40
N ALA A 151 -13.46 -4.08 14.26
CA ALA A 151 -14.16 -4.81 15.30
C ALA A 151 -15.61 -4.32 15.41
N ASP A 152 -16.55 -5.25 15.50
CA ASP A 152 -17.92 -4.95 15.92
C ASP A 152 -17.94 -4.66 17.42
N ILE A 153 -18.31 -3.44 17.79
CA ILE A 153 -18.33 -2.98 19.19
C ILE A 153 -19.75 -2.70 19.68
N SER A 154 -20.78 -3.08 18.92
CA SER A 154 -22.20 -2.78 19.20
C SER A 154 -22.57 -3.16 20.63
N ARG A 155 -22.25 -4.39 21.02
CA ARG A 155 -22.54 -4.94 22.36
C ARG A 155 -21.90 -4.15 23.49
N ILE A 156 -20.72 -3.57 23.27
CA ILE A 156 -19.97 -2.85 24.31
C ILE A 156 -20.59 -1.46 24.51
N VAL A 157 -20.89 -0.77 23.41
CA VAL A 157 -21.38 0.61 23.46
C VAL A 157 -22.87 0.68 23.83
N GLN A 158 -23.69 -0.29 23.41
CA GLN A 158 -25.13 -0.32 23.69
C GLN A 158 -25.47 -0.78 25.12
N ARG A 159 -24.60 -1.56 25.78
CA ARG A 159 -24.81 -1.99 27.18
C ARG A 159 -24.55 -0.89 28.21
N SER A 160 -23.84 0.17 27.84
CA SER A 160 -23.44 1.25 28.74
C SER A 160 -23.80 2.63 28.15
N PRO A 161 -25.09 2.89 27.84
CA PRO A 161 -25.50 4.15 27.25
C PRO A 161 -25.17 5.30 28.23
N GLY A 162 -24.56 6.36 27.72
CA GLY A 162 -24.18 7.54 28.51
C GLY A 162 -22.76 7.52 29.10
N VAL A 163 -22.02 6.42 28.96
CA VAL A 163 -20.57 6.39 29.22
C VAL A 163 -19.82 6.75 27.92
N PRO A 164 -18.87 7.71 27.94
CA PRO A 164 -18.05 8.00 26.77
C PRO A 164 -17.35 6.72 26.27
N CYS A 165 -17.36 6.49 24.95
CA CYS A 165 -16.66 5.37 24.35
C CYS A 165 -15.15 5.64 24.41
N ARG A 166 -14.42 4.94 25.28
CA ARG A 166 -12.97 5.08 25.45
C ARG A 166 -12.28 4.01 24.63
N ILE A 167 -11.55 4.44 23.62
CA ILE A 167 -10.78 3.58 22.71
C ILE A 167 -9.32 3.69 23.10
N THR A 168 -8.71 2.57 23.50
CA THR A 168 -7.28 2.47 23.81
C THR A 168 -6.62 1.52 22.82
N VAL A 169 -5.45 1.88 22.31
CA VAL A 169 -4.68 1.07 21.35
C VAL A 169 -3.27 0.92 21.85
N ALA A 170 -2.77 -0.32 21.92
CA ALA A 170 -1.35 -0.60 22.09
C ALA A 170 -0.77 -1.04 20.74
N LEU A 171 0.36 -0.46 20.37
CA LEU A 171 1.02 -0.66 19.08
C LEU A 171 2.50 -0.99 19.30
N ASN A 172 2.99 -2.04 18.65
CA ASN A 172 4.38 -2.46 18.70
C ASN A 172 5.04 -2.35 17.32
N ASN A 173 6.19 -1.66 17.25
CA ASN A 173 6.94 -1.43 16.03
C ASN A 173 8.20 -2.32 15.87
N THR A 174 8.32 -3.36 16.70
CA THR A 174 9.43 -4.31 16.65
C THR A 174 9.27 -5.22 15.42
N LEU A 175 10.30 -5.27 14.58
CA LEU A 175 10.34 -6.14 13.41
C LEU A 175 11.19 -7.39 13.71
N THR A 176 10.68 -8.54 13.31
CA THR A 176 11.31 -9.85 13.51
C THR A 176 11.57 -10.53 12.17
N PRO A 177 12.30 -11.66 12.11
CA PRO A 177 12.49 -12.38 10.85
C PRO A 177 11.17 -12.87 10.21
N HIS A 178 10.06 -12.82 10.96
CA HIS A 178 8.75 -13.30 10.55
C HIS A 178 7.74 -12.19 10.27
N THR A 179 8.10 -10.92 10.51
CA THR A 179 7.26 -9.78 10.14
C THR A 179 7.44 -9.42 8.66
N LEU A 180 6.52 -8.61 8.12
CA LEU A 180 6.65 -8.01 6.80
C LEU A 180 6.52 -6.47 6.90
N PRO A 181 7.63 -5.72 6.74
CA PRO A 181 8.98 -6.18 6.40
C PRO A 181 9.68 -6.92 7.57
N PRO A 182 10.67 -7.80 7.28
CA PRO A 182 11.41 -8.49 8.31
C PRO A 182 12.52 -7.61 8.92
N GLY A 183 12.87 -7.93 10.16
CA GLY A 183 13.96 -7.28 10.90
C GLY A 183 14.57 -8.19 11.96
N SER A 184 15.53 -7.68 12.73
CA SER A 184 16.05 -8.39 13.90
C SER A 184 16.44 -7.42 15.01
N ILE A 185 16.23 -7.85 16.26
CA ILE A 185 16.76 -7.15 17.43
C ILE A 185 18.14 -7.70 17.75
N GLN A 186 19.12 -6.80 17.88
CA GLN A 186 20.47 -7.14 18.28
C GLN A 186 20.83 -6.47 19.60
N TYR A 187 21.10 -7.29 20.62
CA TYR A 187 21.62 -6.82 21.91
C TYR A 187 23.14 -6.65 21.84
N MET A 188 23.63 -5.48 22.26
CA MET A 188 25.05 -5.15 22.25
C MET A 188 25.63 -5.36 23.64
N ASN A 189 26.14 -6.57 23.89
CA ASN A 189 26.56 -7.01 25.23
C ASN A 189 27.99 -6.59 25.63
N ASP A 190 28.74 -5.95 24.73
CA ASP A 190 30.06 -5.42 25.04
C ASP A 190 29.94 -4.17 25.91
N LYS A 191 30.09 -4.36 27.22
CA LYS A 191 30.01 -3.31 28.25
C LYS A 191 31.11 -2.26 28.13
N THR A 192 32.17 -2.50 27.35
CA THR A 192 33.22 -1.49 27.11
C THR A 192 32.80 -0.46 26.07
N ARG A 193 31.78 -0.79 25.25
CA ARG A 193 31.32 0.03 24.13
C ARG A 193 29.88 0.50 24.25
N TYR A 194 29.03 -0.28 24.91
CA TYR A 194 27.58 -0.05 24.96
C TYR A 194 27.07 -0.01 26.40
N PRO A 195 26.06 0.85 26.69
CA PRO A 195 25.43 0.86 28.00
C PRO A 195 24.70 -0.47 28.26
N LYS A 196 24.41 -0.74 29.54
CA LYS A 196 23.68 -1.95 29.95
C LYS A 196 22.34 -2.04 29.22
N ASN A 197 22.01 -3.22 28.71
CA ASN A 197 20.78 -3.53 27.97
C ASN A 197 20.59 -2.73 26.68
N TYR A 198 21.67 -2.21 26.07
CA TYR A 198 21.58 -1.56 24.77
C TYR A 198 21.21 -2.57 23.68
N PHE A 199 20.24 -2.22 22.84
CA PHE A 199 19.85 -3.00 21.68
C PHE A 199 19.42 -2.09 20.52
N VAL A 200 19.41 -2.64 19.32
CA VAL A 200 19.01 -1.93 18.10
C VAL A 200 18.10 -2.81 17.24
N GLN A 201 17.24 -2.16 16.44
CA GLN A 201 16.49 -2.80 15.36
C GLN A 201 17.31 -2.75 14.08
N ASN A 202 17.70 -3.91 13.58
CA ASN A 202 18.32 -4.05 12.27
C ASN A 202 17.22 -4.26 11.22
N THR A 203 17.30 -3.52 10.13
CA THR A 203 16.43 -3.61 8.96
C THR A 203 17.27 -3.74 7.69
N ARG A 204 16.66 -4.27 6.62
CA ARG A 204 17.32 -4.44 5.30
C ARG A 204 16.48 -3.85 4.16
N PHE A 205 15.76 -2.78 4.46
CA PHE A 205 14.94 -2.01 3.53
C PHE A 205 15.29 -0.52 3.65
N ASP A 206 15.13 0.23 2.56
CA ASP A 206 15.64 1.59 2.42
C ASP A 206 14.57 2.66 2.67
N PHE A 207 13.84 2.59 3.78
CA PHE A 207 12.95 3.66 4.26
C PHE A 207 12.88 3.62 5.79
N PHE A 208 12.55 4.74 6.42
CA PHE A 208 12.49 4.80 7.88
C PHE A 208 11.29 3.99 8.42
N ASN A 209 11.53 3.22 9.48
CA ASN A 209 10.51 2.40 10.15
C ASN A 209 9.59 3.25 11.03
N TYR A 210 8.92 4.22 10.42
CA TYR A 210 7.90 5.04 11.06
C TYR A 210 6.81 4.15 11.66
N ALA A 211 6.36 4.54 12.84
CA ALA A 211 5.33 3.83 13.59
C ALA A 211 4.27 4.79 14.12
N GLY A 212 3.07 4.25 14.35
CA GLY A 212 1.90 5.02 14.77
C GLY A 212 0.65 4.62 14.00
N ILE A 213 -0.39 5.44 14.14
CA ILE A 213 -1.67 5.28 13.44
C ILE A 213 -1.62 6.19 12.21
N HIS A 214 -1.25 5.61 11.07
CA HIS A 214 -0.89 6.36 9.86
C HIS A 214 -2.10 6.77 9.00
N ARG A 215 -3.24 6.12 9.19
CA ARG A 215 -4.47 6.31 8.39
C ARG A 215 -5.68 6.53 9.29
N PRO A 216 -6.81 7.00 8.72
CA PRO A 216 -7.99 7.33 9.50
C PRO A 216 -8.46 6.19 10.41
N VAL A 217 -8.95 6.60 11.57
CA VAL A 217 -9.68 5.73 12.49
C VAL A 217 -11.12 6.20 12.43
N VAL A 218 -12.05 5.29 12.16
CA VAL A 218 -13.45 5.63 12.00
C VAL A 218 -14.32 4.71 12.84
N LEU A 219 -15.41 5.27 13.33
CA LEU A 219 -16.58 4.47 13.69
C LEU A 219 -17.57 4.55 12.54
N TYR A 220 -18.13 3.43 12.14
CA TYR A 220 -19.22 3.41 11.17
C TYR A 220 -20.36 2.53 11.64
N THR A 221 -21.54 2.73 11.04
CA THR A 221 -22.72 1.91 11.29
C THR A 221 -23.21 1.19 10.06
N THR A 222 -23.86 0.06 10.29
CA THR A 222 -24.70 -0.64 9.32
C THR A 222 -25.98 -1.10 10.02
N PRO A 223 -27.02 -1.51 9.28
CA PRO A 223 -28.06 -2.34 9.85
C PRO A 223 -27.48 -3.68 10.35
N SER A 224 -28.24 -4.40 11.18
CA SER A 224 -27.84 -5.71 11.72
C SER A 224 -27.73 -6.80 10.64
N VAL A 225 -28.44 -6.64 9.52
CA VAL A 225 -28.22 -7.40 8.28
C VAL A 225 -27.56 -6.47 7.27
N TYR A 226 -26.36 -6.81 6.83
CA TYR A 226 -25.54 -5.89 6.05
C TYR A 226 -24.75 -6.57 4.94
N ILE A 227 -24.43 -5.79 3.91
CA ILE A 227 -23.54 -6.15 2.82
C ILE A 227 -22.10 -6.10 3.35
N ASP A 228 -21.49 -7.28 3.42
CA ASP A 228 -20.17 -7.51 4.02
C ASP A 228 -19.05 -7.43 2.98
N ASP A 229 -19.28 -8.00 1.80
CA ASP A 229 -18.29 -8.04 0.72
C ASP A 229 -18.96 -7.94 -0.65
N ILE A 230 -18.25 -7.34 -1.60
CA ILE A 230 -18.61 -7.28 -3.01
C ILE A 230 -17.36 -7.61 -3.81
N THR A 231 -17.46 -8.56 -4.73
CA THR A 231 -16.40 -8.87 -5.70
C THR A 231 -16.92 -8.58 -7.09
N VAL A 232 -16.18 -7.78 -7.85
CA VAL A 232 -16.49 -7.45 -9.24
C VAL A 232 -15.32 -7.81 -10.14
N THR A 233 -15.62 -8.52 -11.23
CA THR A 233 -14.72 -8.68 -12.38
C THR A 233 -15.40 -8.17 -13.64
N THR A 234 -14.61 -7.73 -14.62
CA THR A 234 -15.16 -7.19 -15.85
C THR A 234 -14.50 -7.80 -17.07
N THR A 235 -15.30 -8.15 -18.06
CA THR A 235 -14.86 -8.52 -19.40
C THR A 235 -15.50 -7.58 -20.42
N SER A 236 -14.86 -7.40 -21.57
CA SER A 236 -15.40 -6.54 -22.62
C SER A 236 -15.04 -7.02 -24.02
N SER A 237 -16.01 -6.87 -24.91
CA SER A 237 -15.86 -6.88 -26.38
C SER A 237 -16.13 -5.47 -26.91
N GLU A 238 -16.01 -5.25 -28.23
CA GLU A 238 -16.20 -3.91 -28.82
C GLU A 238 -17.57 -3.27 -28.54
N SER A 239 -18.64 -4.05 -28.46
CA SER A 239 -20.02 -3.52 -28.34
C SER A 239 -20.72 -3.85 -27.03
N VAL A 240 -20.15 -4.75 -26.22
CA VAL A 240 -20.76 -5.22 -24.97
C VAL A 240 -19.68 -5.48 -23.93
N ALA A 241 -19.89 -5.00 -22.71
CA ALA A 241 -19.17 -5.43 -21.53
C ALA A 241 -20.05 -6.24 -20.58
N MET A 242 -19.41 -7.15 -19.87
CA MET A 242 -20.03 -7.91 -18.80
C MET A 242 -19.36 -7.57 -17.47
N VAL A 243 -20.18 -7.27 -16.47
CA VAL A 243 -19.75 -7.02 -15.09
C VAL A 243 -20.25 -8.19 -14.25
N GLN A 244 -19.37 -9.13 -13.94
CA GLN A 244 -19.70 -10.23 -13.04
C GLN A 244 -19.59 -9.75 -11.59
N TYR A 245 -20.57 -10.10 -10.77
CA TYR A 245 -20.59 -9.71 -9.37
C TYR A 245 -20.87 -10.90 -8.45
N GLN A 246 -20.33 -10.81 -7.24
CA GLN A 246 -20.66 -11.66 -6.10
C GLN A 246 -20.80 -10.76 -4.86
N VAL A 247 -21.85 -10.95 -4.09
CA VAL A 247 -22.20 -10.15 -2.91
C VAL A 247 -22.36 -11.08 -1.72
N SER A 248 -21.69 -10.77 -0.61
CA SER A 248 -21.85 -11.43 0.68
C SER A 248 -22.72 -10.56 1.59
N VAL A 249 -23.69 -11.20 2.24
CA VAL A 249 -24.58 -10.58 3.25
C VAL A 249 -24.43 -11.35 4.55
N VAL A 250 -24.33 -10.63 5.67
CA VAL A 250 -24.22 -11.18 7.02
C VAL A 250 -25.42 -10.73 7.86
N GLY A 251 -25.85 -11.56 8.81
CA GLY A 251 -26.90 -11.25 9.79
C GLY A 251 -28.24 -11.95 9.55
N SER A 252 -28.51 -12.41 8.32
CA SER A 252 -29.69 -13.22 7.97
C SER A 252 -29.42 -14.10 6.76
N GLU A 253 -30.00 -15.29 6.72
CA GLU A 253 -30.03 -16.14 5.51
C GLU A 253 -31.24 -15.84 4.60
N LEU A 254 -32.24 -15.13 5.13
CA LEU A 254 -33.47 -14.77 4.42
C LEU A 254 -33.43 -13.30 4.04
N TYR A 255 -32.87 -13.02 2.87
CA TYR A 255 -32.76 -11.68 2.30
C TYR A 255 -33.01 -11.70 0.79
N SER A 256 -33.29 -10.51 0.26
CA SER A 256 -33.29 -10.21 -1.18
C SER A 256 -32.21 -9.19 -1.48
N LEU A 257 -31.60 -9.31 -2.65
CA LEU A 257 -30.58 -8.40 -3.16
C LEU A 257 -31.05 -7.84 -4.50
N SER A 258 -30.99 -6.52 -4.65
CA SER A 258 -31.17 -5.83 -5.91
C SER A 258 -29.93 -4.99 -6.22
N LEU A 259 -29.55 -4.97 -7.50
CA LEU A 259 -28.37 -4.29 -7.99
C LEU A 259 -28.74 -3.37 -9.15
N SER A 260 -28.20 -2.16 -9.13
CA SER A 260 -28.32 -1.19 -10.22
C SER A 260 -26.94 -0.65 -10.58
N LEU A 261 -26.49 -0.86 -11.81
CA LEU A 261 -25.27 -0.26 -12.33
C LEU A 261 -25.64 1.08 -12.99
N ARG A 262 -25.08 2.17 -12.47
CA ARG A 262 -25.32 3.54 -12.96
C ARG A 262 -24.11 4.09 -13.68
N ASP A 263 -24.33 4.86 -14.75
CA ASP A 263 -23.28 5.64 -15.40
C ASP A 263 -22.93 6.93 -14.63
N GLN A 264 -22.03 7.76 -15.17
CA GLN A 264 -21.60 9.01 -14.51
C GLN A 264 -22.71 10.06 -14.45
N GLU A 265 -23.73 9.96 -15.30
CA GLU A 265 -24.92 10.83 -15.28
C GLU A 265 -26.03 10.28 -14.37
N GLY A 266 -25.81 9.14 -13.69
CA GLY A 266 -26.75 8.51 -12.77
C GLY A 266 -27.82 7.63 -13.43
N ARG A 267 -27.75 7.42 -14.75
CA ARG A 267 -28.70 6.57 -15.50
C ARG A 267 -28.40 5.11 -15.22
N VAL A 268 -29.43 4.33 -14.95
CA VAL A 268 -29.31 2.87 -14.79
C VAL A 268 -29.07 2.25 -16.16
N VAL A 269 -27.91 1.60 -16.33
CA VAL A 269 -27.51 0.95 -17.59
C VAL A 269 -27.68 -0.56 -17.55
N ALA A 270 -27.73 -1.15 -16.34
CA ALA A 270 -28.00 -2.56 -16.12
C ALA A 270 -28.54 -2.79 -14.70
N THR A 271 -29.33 -3.85 -14.53
CA THR A 271 -29.88 -4.28 -13.24
C THR A 271 -29.66 -5.78 -13.04
N GLY A 272 -29.61 -6.23 -11.79
CA GLY A 272 -29.53 -7.64 -11.45
C GLY A 272 -30.07 -7.90 -10.05
N ASP A 273 -30.25 -9.18 -9.73
CA ASP A 273 -30.82 -9.63 -8.47
C ASP A 273 -30.06 -10.85 -7.94
N GLY A 274 -30.08 -11.03 -6.62
CA GLY A 274 -29.46 -12.16 -5.94
C GLY A 274 -27.97 -11.96 -5.60
N PRO A 275 -27.35 -12.95 -4.95
CA PRO A 275 -25.99 -12.83 -4.41
C PRO A 275 -24.89 -12.96 -5.45
N SER A 276 -25.21 -13.40 -6.67
CA SER A 276 -24.23 -13.51 -7.75
C SER A 276 -24.91 -13.45 -9.10
N GLY A 277 -24.26 -12.82 -10.06
CA GLY A 277 -24.77 -12.73 -11.42
C GLY A 277 -23.87 -11.94 -12.35
N GLU A 278 -24.43 -11.54 -13.47
CA GLU A 278 -23.72 -10.81 -14.51
C GLU A 278 -24.60 -9.68 -15.06
N LEU A 279 -24.04 -8.48 -15.12
CA LEU A 279 -24.70 -7.30 -15.69
C LEU A 279 -24.15 -7.02 -17.08
N LYS A 280 -25.03 -6.98 -18.08
CA LYS A 280 -24.68 -6.69 -19.48
C LYS A 280 -24.79 -5.19 -19.76
N VAL A 281 -23.69 -4.57 -20.17
CA VAL A 281 -23.62 -3.15 -20.52
C VAL A 281 -23.40 -2.99 -22.03
N PRO A 282 -24.42 -2.58 -22.80
CA PRO A 282 -24.27 -2.30 -24.22
C PRO A 282 -23.52 -0.97 -24.43
N ASN A 283 -22.66 -0.93 -25.46
CA ASN A 283 -21.82 0.24 -25.81
C ASN A 283 -21.10 0.85 -24.59
N PRO A 284 -20.28 0.05 -23.89
CA PRO A 284 -19.70 0.46 -22.61
C PRO A 284 -18.66 1.58 -22.78
N ASN A 285 -18.66 2.52 -21.83
CA ASN A 285 -17.54 3.43 -21.63
C ASN A 285 -16.48 2.70 -20.78
N LEU A 286 -15.39 2.28 -21.42
CA LEU A 286 -14.32 1.56 -20.73
C LEU A 286 -13.50 2.50 -19.85
N TRP A 287 -12.99 1.95 -18.75
CA TRP A 287 -11.94 2.61 -17.97
C TRP A 287 -10.65 2.57 -18.77
N TRP A 288 -10.11 3.76 -19.07
CA TRP A 288 -8.83 3.91 -19.75
C TRP A 288 -7.81 4.59 -18.84
N PRO A 289 -6.53 4.18 -18.91
CA PRO A 289 -5.46 4.92 -18.27
C PRO A 289 -5.38 6.37 -18.76
N TYR A 290 -4.88 7.24 -17.89
CA TYR A 290 -4.48 8.60 -18.24
C TYR A 290 -3.56 8.56 -19.46
N LEU A 291 -3.83 9.46 -20.43
CA LEU A 291 -3.13 9.59 -21.71
C LEU A 291 -3.42 8.49 -22.76
N MET A 292 -4.33 7.53 -22.49
CA MET A 292 -4.78 6.54 -23.49
C MET A 292 -6.16 6.83 -24.11
N HIS A 293 -6.93 7.77 -23.56
CA HIS A 293 -8.27 8.10 -24.03
C HIS A 293 -8.65 9.54 -23.64
N GLU A 294 -9.67 10.10 -24.29
CA GLU A 294 -10.18 11.44 -23.99
C GLU A 294 -10.90 11.53 -22.65
N SER A 295 -11.51 10.43 -22.22
CA SER A 295 -12.16 10.27 -20.91
C SER A 295 -11.45 9.15 -20.13
N PRO A 296 -10.26 9.41 -19.56
CA PRO A 296 -9.57 8.43 -18.73
C PRO A 296 -10.28 8.30 -17.38
N GLY A 297 -10.12 7.15 -16.72
CA GLY A 297 -10.68 6.97 -15.39
C GLY A 297 -12.21 6.85 -15.34
N TYR A 298 -12.86 6.51 -16.46
CA TYR A 298 -14.33 6.36 -16.49
C TYR A 298 -14.78 5.27 -15.51
N ARG A 299 -15.80 5.58 -14.68
CA ARG A 299 -16.34 4.67 -13.68
C ARG A 299 -17.86 4.68 -13.71
N TYR A 300 -18.43 3.49 -13.61
CA TYR A 300 -19.81 3.24 -13.23
C TYR A 300 -19.94 3.13 -11.71
N PHE A 301 -21.17 3.11 -11.22
CA PHE A 301 -21.49 2.96 -9.79
C PHE A 301 -22.47 1.81 -9.60
N LEU A 302 -22.00 0.72 -9.00
CA LEU A 302 -22.82 -0.45 -8.66
C LEU A 302 -23.48 -0.19 -7.30
N GLU A 303 -24.75 0.17 -7.33
CA GLU A 303 -25.61 0.31 -6.15
C GLU A 303 -26.19 -1.07 -5.82
N VAL A 304 -25.93 -1.55 -4.60
CA VAL A 304 -26.40 -2.83 -4.08
C VAL A 304 -27.29 -2.55 -2.88
N THR A 305 -28.51 -3.08 -2.90
CA THR A 305 -29.46 -2.98 -1.78
C THR A 305 -29.82 -4.37 -1.27
N ALA A 306 -29.65 -4.58 0.03
CA ALA A 306 -30.03 -5.79 0.75
C ALA A 306 -31.25 -5.52 1.64
N GLN A 307 -32.30 -6.34 1.48
CA GLN A 307 -33.51 -6.27 2.30
C GLN A 307 -33.78 -7.64 2.92
N ALA A 308 -33.75 -7.71 4.25
CA ALA A 308 -34.06 -8.92 5.00
C ALA A 308 -35.55 -9.01 5.36
N ASN A 309 -36.10 -10.22 5.39
CA ASN A 309 -37.50 -10.43 5.78
C ASN A 309 -37.71 -10.08 7.26
N GLY A 310 -38.69 -9.24 7.55
CA GLY A 310 -39.03 -8.84 8.92
C GLY A 310 -38.10 -7.79 9.55
N VAL A 311 -37.07 -7.32 8.83
CA VAL A 311 -36.22 -6.19 9.23
C VAL A 311 -36.70 -4.95 8.47
N GLN A 312 -37.00 -3.86 9.16
CA GLN A 312 -37.53 -2.66 8.51
C GLN A 312 -36.47 -1.87 7.73
N GLN A 313 -35.21 -1.95 8.12
CA GLN A 313 -34.12 -1.19 7.53
C GLN A 313 -33.43 -2.01 6.43
N GLU A 314 -33.38 -1.44 5.22
CA GLU A 314 -32.53 -1.94 4.13
C GLU A 314 -31.08 -1.50 4.33
N ASP A 315 -30.14 -2.25 3.78
CA ASP A 315 -28.74 -1.83 3.68
C ASP A 315 -28.37 -1.51 2.23
N THR A 316 -27.80 -0.34 1.98
CA THR A 316 -27.34 0.08 0.65
C THR A 316 -25.85 0.39 0.66
N TYR A 317 -25.15 -0.12 -0.34
CA TYR A 317 -23.74 0.18 -0.60
C TYR A 317 -23.49 0.47 -2.08
N THR A 318 -22.68 1.50 -2.37
CA THR A 318 -22.32 1.87 -3.75
C THR A 318 -20.83 1.63 -3.99
N LEU A 319 -20.51 0.74 -4.93
CA LEU A 319 -19.14 0.42 -5.34
C LEU A 319 -18.82 1.06 -6.71
N PRO A 320 -17.78 1.90 -6.83
CA PRO A 320 -17.29 2.35 -8.14
C PRO A 320 -16.71 1.18 -8.94
N VAL A 321 -17.04 1.09 -10.24
CA VAL A 321 -16.60 0.02 -11.15
C VAL A 321 -16.02 0.62 -12.42
N GLY A 322 -14.74 0.36 -12.70
CA GLY A 322 -14.13 0.65 -14.00
C GLY A 322 -14.10 -0.59 -14.87
N ILE A 323 -14.80 -0.59 -15.99
CA ILE A 323 -14.83 -1.73 -16.92
C ILE A 323 -13.54 -1.73 -17.73
N ARG A 324 -12.67 -2.72 -17.51
CA ARG A 324 -11.42 -2.87 -18.28
C ARG A 324 -10.90 -4.30 -18.28
N THR A 325 -10.18 -4.67 -19.33
CA THR A 325 -9.49 -5.96 -19.42
C THR A 325 -7.97 -5.78 -19.35
N ILE A 326 -7.30 -6.79 -18.80
CA ILE A 326 -5.84 -6.90 -18.76
C ILE A 326 -5.45 -8.21 -19.45
N HIS A 327 -4.48 -8.14 -20.34
CA HIS A 327 -3.90 -9.31 -20.97
C HIS A 327 -2.39 -9.12 -21.14
N ILE A 328 -1.63 -10.19 -20.96
CA ILE A 328 -0.17 -10.18 -21.13
C ILE A 328 0.22 -11.20 -22.19
N THR A 329 1.08 -10.76 -23.10
CA THR A 329 1.77 -11.63 -24.06
C THR A 329 3.22 -11.83 -23.62
N SER A 330 4.02 -12.56 -24.39
CA SER A 330 5.46 -12.68 -24.12
C SER A 330 6.22 -11.35 -24.21
N THR A 331 5.64 -10.31 -24.82
CA THR A 331 6.31 -9.03 -25.11
C THR A 331 5.52 -7.78 -24.74
N GLN A 332 4.21 -7.89 -24.48
CA GLN A 332 3.32 -6.73 -24.32
C GLN A 332 2.42 -6.88 -23.10
N PHE A 333 2.13 -5.73 -22.49
CA PHE A 333 1.05 -5.56 -21.54
C PHE A 333 -0.12 -4.88 -22.26
N LEU A 334 -1.30 -5.48 -22.25
CA LEU A 334 -2.47 -4.94 -22.94
C LEU A 334 -3.52 -4.50 -21.93
N ILE A 335 -4.02 -3.27 -22.09
CA ILE A 335 -5.23 -2.79 -21.41
C ILE A 335 -6.29 -2.56 -22.48
N ASN A 336 -7.46 -3.18 -22.32
CA ASN A 336 -8.56 -3.14 -23.30
C ASN A 336 -8.11 -3.53 -24.72
N GLY A 337 -7.22 -4.53 -24.81
CA GLY A 337 -6.65 -5.02 -26.07
C GLY A 337 -5.59 -4.12 -26.72
N LYS A 338 -5.28 -2.94 -26.14
CA LYS A 338 -4.25 -2.03 -26.67
C LYS A 338 -2.94 -2.13 -25.87
N PRO A 339 -1.76 -2.13 -26.52
CA PRO A 339 -0.48 -2.09 -25.82
C PRO A 339 -0.36 -0.89 -24.88
N PHE A 340 0.02 -1.18 -23.64
CA PHE A 340 0.27 -0.20 -22.59
C PHE A 340 1.75 -0.20 -22.24
N TYR A 341 2.31 1.01 -22.10
CA TYR A 341 3.67 1.22 -21.63
C TYR A 341 3.63 2.01 -20.32
N PHE A 342 4.18 1.45 -19.25
CA PHE A 342 4.28 2.15 -17.97
C PHE A 342 5.35 3.24 -18.11
N HIS A 343 4.97 4.50 -18.05
CA HIS A 343 5.90 5.62 -17.95
C HIS A 343 5.53 6.40 -16.69
N GLY A 344 6.20 6.04 -15.59
CA GLY A 344 5.72 6.33 -14.25
C GLY A 344 6.81 6.45 -13.20
N VAL A 345 6.41 6.44 -11.95
CA VAL A 345 7.30 6.67 -10.82
C VAL A 345 7.14 5.57 -9.77
N ASN A 346 8.14 5.39 -8.93
CA ASN A 346 7.91 4.80 -7.61
C ASN A 346 7.56 5.92 -6.63
N LYS A 347 6.83 5.63 -5.56
CA LYS A 347 6.45 6.61 -4.53
C LYS A 347 6.80 6.11 -3.13
N HIS A 348 6.51 6.92 -2.13
CA HIS A 348 6.41 6.52 -0.73
C HIS A 348 5.30 7.36 -0.06
N GLU A 349 4.56 6.76 0.88
CA GLU A 349 3.84 7.52 1.90
C GLU A 349 4.87 8.12 2.87
N ASP A 350 5.41 9.29 2.53
CA ASP A 350 6.41 10.01 3.33
C ASP A 350 6.28 11.53 3.13
N ALA A 351 6.30 12.25 4.26
CA ALA A 351 6.25 13.69 4.32
C ALA A 351 6.91 14.23 5.60
N ASP A 352 7.25 15.51 5.59
CA ASP A 352 7.79 16.20 6.76
C ASP A 352 6.78 16.19 7.92
N ILE A 353 7.32 16.01 9.14
CA ILE A 353 6.64 16.00 10.44
C ILE A 353 5.70 14.80 10.65
N ARG A 354 4.80 14.51 9.71
CA ARG A 354 3.80 13.45 9.85
C ARG A 354 4.31 12.05 9.51
N GLY A 355 5.52 11.93 8.96
CA GLY A 355 6.09 10.67 8.50
C GLY A 355 5.19 10.02 7.45
N LYS A 356 4.60 8.85 7.78
CA LYS A 356 3.67 8.10 6.93
C LYS A 356 2.21 8.56 7.02
N GLY A 357 1.89 9.57 7.84
CA GLY A 357 0.53 10.05 8.06
C GLY A 357 -0.16 10.56 6.79
N LEU A 358 -1.40 10.09 6.55
CA LEU A 358 -2.26 10.54 5.45
C LEU A 358 -2.47 12.08 5.47
N ASP A 359 -2.37 12.74 4.30
CA ASP A 359 -2.65 14.16 4.14
C ASP A 359 -3.27 14.45 2.75
N TRP A 360 -4.51 14.93 2.74
CA TRP A 360 -5.23 15.26 1.50
C TRP A 360 -4.56 16.34 0.64
N SER A 361 -3.93 17.35 1.26
CA SER A 361 -3.23 18.42 0.54
C SER A 361 -2.04 17.85 -0.23
N LEU A 362 -1.26 16.97 0.41
CA LEU A 362 -0.13 16.32 -0.22
C LEU A 362 -0.57 15.29 -1.26
N ILE A 363 -1.61 14.51 -0.99
CA ILE A 363 -2.16 13.55 -1.95
C ILE A 363 -2.60 14.27 -3.22
N VAL A 364 -3.42 15.32 -3.11
CA VAL A 364 -3.89 16.08 -4.28
C VAL A 364 -2.72 16.76 -5.00
N LYS A 365 -1.75 17.32 -4.26
CA LYS A 365 -0.53 17.89 -4.84
C LYS A 365 0.26 16.84 -5.63
N ASP A 366 0.39 15.63 -5.09
CA ASP A 366 1.10 14.53 -5.73
C ASP A 366 0.43 14.10 -7.03
N PHE A 367 -0.90 13.95 -7.06
CA PHE A 367 -1.63 13.65 -8.30
C PHE A 367 -1.54 14.76 -9.33
N ASN A 368 -1.56 16.03 -8.91
CA ASN A 368 -1.31 17.16 -9.81
C ASN A 368 0.10 17.09 -10.42
N LEU A 369 1.11 16.71 -9.64
CA LEU A 369 2.48 16.52 -10.14
C LEU A 369 2.62 15.29 -11.05
N LEU A 370 1.96 14.17 -10.74
CA LEU A 370 1.92 12.99 -11.62
C LEU A 370 1.37 13.37 -13.00
N ARG A 371 0.26 14.10 -13.05
CA ARG A 371 -0.34 14.59 -14.30
C ARG A 371 0.53 15.63 -15.00
N TRP A 372 1.12 16.57 -14.25
CA TRP A 372 2.07 17.55 -14.81
C TRP A 372 3.26 16.87 -15.48
N LEU A 373 3.79 15.81 -14.84
CA LEU A 373 4.91 15.00 -15.32
C LEU A 373 4.52 14.18 -16.56
N GLY A 374 3.24 13.91 -16.79
CA GLY A 374 2.79 12.95 -17.80
C GLY A 374 2.95 11.50 -17.33
N ALA A 375 3.07 11.26 -16.03
CA ALA A 375 3.16 9.92 -15.46
C ALA A 375 1.78 9.24 -15.52
N ASN A 376 1.71 8.07 -16.15
CA ASN A 376 0.47 7.30 -16.28
C ASN A 376 0.33 6.18 -15.23
N SER A 377 1.39 5.96 -14.44
CA SER A 377 1.46 4.84 -13.51
C SER A 377 2.37 5.11 -12.32
N PHE A 378 2.16 4.36 -11.24
CA PHE A 378 3.17 4.20 -10.19
C PHE A 378 3.10 2.83 -9.51
N ARG A 379 4.16 2.49 -8.76
CA ARG A 379 4.18 1.33 -7.86
C ARG A 379 4.06 1.78 -6.41
N THR A 380 3.29 1.06 -5.59
CA THR A 380 3.12 1.34 -4.15
C THR A 380 4.33 0.87 -3.32
N SER A 381 5.51 1.39 -3.63
CA SER A 381 6.75 1.03 -2.96
C SER A 381 6.71 1.41 -1.47
N HIS A 382 6.93 0.54 -0.50
CA HIS A 382 7.05 -0.93 -0.60
C HIS A 382 6.02 -1.59 0.31
N TYR A 383 4.78 -1.13 0.18
CA TYR A 383 3.65 -1.51 1.00
C TYR A 383 2.36 -0.95 0.38
N PRO A 384 1.20 -1.56 0.65
CA PRO A 384 -0.07 -1.07 0.14
C PRO A 384 -0.32 0.35 0.65
N TYR A 385 -0.71 1.28 -0.21
CA TYR A 385 -0.99 2.67 0.18
C TYR A 385 -2.41 2.83 0.73
N ALA A 386 -2.73 4.02 1.23
CA ALA A 386 -4.06 4.36 1.71
C ALA A 386 -5.13 4.17 0.63
N GLU A 387 -6.30 3.68 1.03
CA GLU A 387 -7.42 3.33 0.13
C GLU A 387 -7.88 4.57 -0.66
N GLU A 388 -7.76 5.75 -0.05
CA GLU A 388 -8.05 7.06 -0.62
C GLU A 388 -7.13 7.43 -1.79
N ILE A 389 -5.86 7.02 -1.72
CA ILE A 389 -4.91 7.20 -2.84
C ILE A 389 -5.34 6.29 -4.00
N MET A 390 -5.77 5.07 -3.70
CA MET A 390 -6.26 4.12 -4.71
C MET A 390 -7.57 4.60 -5.36
N ASP A 391 -8.48 5.23 -4.60
CA ASP A 391 -9.68 5.89 -5.13
C ASP A 391 -9.34 6.99 -6.15
N LEU A 392 -8.29 7.77 -5.90
CA LEU A 392 -7.82 8.79 -6.85
C LEU A 392 -7.14 8.17 -8.07
N CYS A 393 -6.43 7.05 -7.93
CA CYS A 393 -5.91 6.30 -9.07
C CYS A 393 -7.04 5.83 -10.00
N ASP A 394 -8.09 5.24 -9.42
CA ASP A 394 -9.28 4.81 -10.16
C ASP A 394 -9.93 6.00 -10.89
N THR A 395 -10.02 7.15 -10.21
CA THR A 395 -10.65 8.38 -10.74
C THR A 395 -9.84 9.02 -11.86
N TYR A 396 -8.52 9.11 -11.70
CA TYR A 396 -7.66 9.83 -12.65
C TYR A 396 -7.10 8.95 -13.77
N GLY A 397 -7.37 7.64 -13.74
CA GLY A 397 -6.80 6.72 -14.71
C GLY A 397 -5.32 6.43 -14.46
N ILE A 398 -4.81 6.59 -13.24
CA ILE A 398 -3.40 6.30 -12.94
C ILE A 398 -3.27 4.81 -12.62
N VAL A 399 -2.51 4.09 -13.42
CA VAL A 399 -2.31 2.64 -13.29
C VAL A 399 -1.38 2.33 -12.12
N VAL A 400 -1.70 1.28 -11.35
CA VAL A 400 -0.96 0.90 -10.14
C VAL A 400 -0.44 -0.53 -10.24
N ILE A 401 0.85 -0.69 -9.92
CA ILE A 401 1.42 -1.97 -9.47
C ILE A 401 1.31 -1.97 -7.95
N ASP A 402 0.40 -2.80 -7.42
CA ASP A 402 0.05 -2.82 -6.00
C ASP A 402 0.92 -3.85 -5.28
N GLU A 403 1.76 -3.36 -4.37
CA GLU A 403 2.87 -4.08 -3.75
C GLU A 403 2.61 -4.31 -2.27
N CYS A 404 2.75 -5.56 -1.82
CA CYS A 404 2.67 -5.92 -0.42
C CYS A 404 3.97 -5.50 0.34
N PRO A 405 4.00 -5.54 1.69
CA PRO A 405 5.19 -5.17 2.49
C PRO A 405 6.35 -6.19 2.47
N GLY A 406 6.48 -6.98 1.40
CA GLY A 406 7.48 -8.02 1.18
C GLY A 406 8.89 -7.51 0.82
N VAL A 407 9.40 -6.52 1.54
CA VAL A 407 10.69 -5.86 1.25
C VAL A 407 11.75 -6.17 2.30
N GLY A 408 13.02 -6.30 1.89
CA GLY A 408 14.13 -6.57 2.81
C GLY A 408 14.24 -8.04 3.26
N ILE A 409 13.61 -8.95 2.54
CA ILE A 409 13.66 -10.41 2.77
C ILE A 409 15.03 -10.95 2.32
N LYS A 410 16.07 -10.67 3.12
CA LYS A 410 17.46 -11.02 2.81
C LYS A 410 18.05 -12.07 3.78
N MET A 411 17.33 -12.45 4.83
CA MET A 411 17.78 -13.44 5.82
C MET A 411 17.20 -14.83 5.49
N PRO A 412 17.99 -15.92 5.53
CA PRO A 412 17.48 -17.28 5.30
C PRO A 412 16.27 -17.64 6.17
N GLU A 413 16.24 -17.17 7.41
CA GLU A 413 15.16 -17.39 8.39
C GLU A 413 13.84 -16.76 7.94
N SER A 414 13.90 -15.68 7.16
CA SER A 414 12.71 -15.01 6.60
C SER A 414 12.05 -15.77 5.45
N PHE A 415 12.66 -16.87 4.98
CA PHE A 415 12.07 -17.79 4.00
C PHE A 415 11.44 -19.04 4.65
N GLY A 416 11.42 -19.12 5.98
CA GLY A 416 10.82 -20.24 6.70
C GLY A 416 9.28 -20.27 6.62
N ASN A 417 8.68 -21.41 6.99
CA ASN A 417 7.22 -21.61 6.92
C ASN A 417 6.42 -20.54 7.68
N LYS A 418 6.89 -20.08 8.85
CA LYS A 418 6.19 -19.04 9.61
C LYS A 418 6.07 -17.73 8.81
N SER A 419 7.18 -17.29 8.21
CA SER A 419 7.21 -16.09 7.37
C SER A 419 6.41 -16.28 6.08
N LEU A 420 6.42 -17.48 5.48
CA LEU A 420 5.59 -17.78 4.31
C LEU A 420 4.10 -17.71 4.65
N GLN A 421 3.66 -18.33 5.74
CA GLN A 421 2.25 -18.30 6.16
C GLN A 421 1.76 -16.88 6.45
N HIS A 422 2.58 -16.07 7.15
CA HIS A 422 2.24 -14.67 7.38
C HIS A 422 2.15 -13.89 6.04
N HIS A 423 3.06 -14.14 5.10
CA HIS A 423 2.99 -13.50 3.77
C HIS A 423 1.74 -13.88 2.98
N LEU A 424 1.30 -15.14 3.05
CA LEU A 424 0.05 -15.56 2.41
C LEU A 424 -1.15 -14.77 2.96
N VAL A 425 -1.26 -14.65 4.29
CA VAL A 425 -2.31 -13.84 4.95
C VAL A 425 -2.26 -12.37 4.52
N VAL A 426 -1.06 -11.78 4.43
CA VAL A 426 -0.90 -10.39 3.98
C VAL A 426 -1.36 -10.22 2.51
N MET A 427 -1.12 -11.22 1.65
CA MET A 427 -1.65 -11.19 0.27
C MET A 427 -3.17 -11.37 0.22
N GLU A 428 -3.76 -12.21 1.09
CA GLU A 428 -5.21 -12.32 1.25
C GLU A 428 -5.82 -10.97 1.65
N GLU A 429 -5.24 -10.28 2.64
CA GLU A 429 -5.70 -8.98 3.10
C GLU A 429 -5.59 -7.89 2.01
N LEU A 430 -4.45 -7.83 1.30
CA LEU A 430 -4.23 -6.88 0.21
C LEU A 430 -5.24 -7.09 -0.92
N ILE A 431 -5.39 -8.32 -1.42
CA ILE A 431 -6.34 -8.60 -2.50
C ILE A 431 -7.77 -8.39 -2.04
N ARG A 432 -8.13 -8.82 -0.82
CA ARG A 432 -9.47 -8.58 -0.28
C ARG A 432 -9.81 -7.09 -0.27
N ARG A 433 -8.85 -6.22 0.06
CA ARG A 433 -9.01 -4.77 0.07
C ARG A 433 -9.15 -4.17 -1.34
N ASP A 434 -8.28 -4.58 -2.27
CA ASP A 434 -8.11 -3.87 -3.55
C ASP A 434 -8.57 -4.61 -4.82
N LYS A 435 -9.15 -5.82 -4.70
CA LYS A 435 -9.64 -6.63 -5.83
C LYS A 435 -10.53 -5.88 -6.83
N ASN A 436 -11.31 -4.90 -6.36
CA ASN A 436 -12.27 -4.16 -7.18
C ASN A 436 -11.68 -2.89 -7.85
N ARG A 437 -10.40 -2.57 -7.59
CA ARG A 437 -9.76 -1.36 -8.12
C ARG A 437 -9.44 -1.52 -9.62
N PRO A 438 -10.06 -0.76 -10.54
CA PRO A 438 -9.69 -0.80 -11.95
C PRO A 438 -8.25 -0.32 -12.19
N SER A 439 -7.75 0.62 -11.37
CA SER A 439 -6.39 1.14 -11.47
C SER A 439 -5.30 0.12 -11.12
N VAL A 440 -5.57 -0.82 -10.22
CA VAL A 440 -4.65 -1.92 -9.92
C VAL A 440 -4.64 -2.86 -11.12
N VAL A 441 -3.48 -3.03 -11.73
CA VAL A 441 -3.32 -3.88 -12.91
C VAL A 441 -2.36 -5.06 -12.71
N MET A 442 -1.61 -5.07 -11.62
CA MET A 442 -0.64 -6.12 -11.32
C MET A 442 -0.34 -6.14 -9.82
N TRP A 443 -0.21 -7.34 -9.26
CA TRP A 443 0.20 -7.55 -7.86
C TRP A 443 1.71 -7.79 -7.77
N SER A 444 2.41 -7.05 -6.92
CA SER A 444 3.82 -7.27 -6.58
C SER A 444 3.93 -7.91 -5.19
N VAL A 445 4.49 -9.12 -5.12
CA VAL A 445 4.55 -9.89 -3.88
C VAL A 445 5.83 -9.67 -3.06
N ALA A 446 6.81 -8.92 -3.57
CA ALA A 446 8.03 -8.58 -2.85
C ALA A 446 8.86 -7.53 -3.59
N ASN A 447 9.77 -6.88 -2.86
CA ASN A 447 10.82 -6.04 -3.42
C ASN A 447 12.20 -6.48 -2.95
N GLU A 448 13.08 -6.74 -3.90
CA GLU A 448 14.48 -7.12 -3.71
C GLU A 448 14.67 -8.21 -2.64
N PRO A 449 13.93 -9.33 -2.68
CA PRO A 449 14.25 -10.46 -1.83
C PRO A 449 15.61 -11.05 -2.24
N ALA A 450 16.26 -11.79 -1.36
CA ALA A 450 17.40 -12.64 -1.74
C ALA A 450 16.90 -13.86 -2.54
N SER A 451 16.42 -13.61 -3.76
CA SER A 451 15.77 -14.59 -4.65
C SER A 451 16.72 -15.66 -5.18
N GLU A 452 18.02 -15.46 -5.03
CA GLU A 452 19.08 -16.42 -5.37
C GLU A 452 19.16 -17.59 -4.37
N LEU A 453 18.65 -17.40 -3.15
CA LEU A 453 18.75 -18.40 -2.09
C LEU A 453 17.90 -19.65 -2.42
N PRO A 454 18.39 -20.88 -2.12
CA PRO A 454 17.64 -22.11 -2.36
C PRO A 454 16.17 -22.13 -1.88
N PRO A 455 15.82 -21.68 -0.66
CA PRO A 455 14.43 -21.68 -0.21
C PRO A 455 13.53 -20.68 -0.96
N ALA A 456 14.08 -19.65 -1.61
CA ALA A 456 13.30 -18.64 -2.32
C ALA A 456 12.46 -19.23 -3.46
N ALA A 457 12.97 -20.28 -4.13
CA ALA A 457 12.25 -20.96 -5.21
C ALA A 457 10.86 -21.46 -4.76
N TYR A 458 10.84 -22.23 -3.66
CA TYR A 458 9.58 -22.77 -3.12
C TYR A 458 8.71 -21.68 -2.50
N TYR A 459 9.32 -20.74 -1.80
CA TYR A 459 8.64 -19.61 -1.19
C TYR A 459 7.83 -18.81 -2.24
N PHE A 460 8.51 -18.33 -3.29
CA PHE A 460 7.86 -17.51 -4.32
C PHE A 460 6.96 -18.31 -5.25
N LYS A 461 7.27 -19.58 -5.54
CA LYS A 461 6.32 -20.46 -6.24
C LYS A 461 4.98 -20.52 -5.52
N THR A 462 5.01 -20.74 -4.20
CA THR A 462 3.82 -20.90 -3.37
C THR A 462 3.06 -19.59 -3.25
N LEU A 463 3.77 -18.50 -2.95
CA LEU A 463 3.18 -17.17 -2.80
C LEU A 463 2.53 -16.68 -4.10
N ILE A 464 3.22 -16.76 -5.23
CA ILE A 464 2.68 -16.32 -6.53
C ILE A 464 1.49 -17.18 -6.96
N ALA A 465 1.55 -18.50 -6.75
CA ALA A 465 0.42 -19.38 -7.06
C ALA A 465 -0.81 -19.06 -6.20
N HIS A 466 -0.60 -18.76 -4.91
CA HIS A 466 -1.66 -18.36 -4.01
C HIS A 466 -2.30 -17.02 -4.42
N THR A 467 -1.48 -15.99 -4.70
CA THR A 467 -1.95 -14.70 -5.22
C THR A 467 -2.83 -14.85 -6.47
N LYS A 468 -2.41 -15.69 -7.43
CA LYS A 468 -3.19 -15.99 -8.64
C LYS A 468 -4.49 -16.73 -8.36
N ALA A 469 -4.53 -17.56 -7.32
CA ALA A 469 -5.75 -18.26 -6.93
C ALA A 469 -6.77 -17.32 -6.27
N LEU A 470 -6.30 -16.28 -5.56
CA LEU A 470 -7.14 -15.24 -4.97
C LEU A 470 -7.70 -14.27 -6.03
N ASP A 471 -6.88 -13.87 -7.00
CA ASP A 471 -7.29 -12.99 -8.09
C ASP A 471 -6.74 -13.47 -9.45
N PRO A 472 -7.55 -14.21 -10.24
CA PRO A 472 -7.15 -14.65 -11.57
C PRO A 472 -7.24 -13.54 -12.63
N SER A 473 -7.77 -12.36 -12.31
CA SER A 473 -8.01 -11.28 -13.28
C SER A 473 -6.78 -10.41 -13.55
N ARG A 474 -5.71 -10.58 -12.77
CA ARG A 474 -4.49 -9.76 -12.85
C ARG A 474 -3.22 -10.61 -12.81
N PRO A 475 -2.15 -10.17 -13.49
CA PRO A 475 -0.82 -10.77 -13.34
C PRO A 475 -0.20 -10.57 -11.97
N VAL A 476 0.81 -11.39 -11.70
CA VAL A 476 1.61 -11.34 -10.48
C VAL A 476 3.10 -11.23 -10.82
N THR A 477 3.79 -10.37 -10.09
CA THR A 477 5.24 -10.14 -10.17
C THR A 477 5.86 -10.09 -8.77
N PHE A 478 7.19 -10.02 -8.73
CA PHE A 478 7.92 -9.40 -7.63
C PHE A 478 9.09 -8.62 -8.26
N VAL A 479 9.62 -7.65 -7.53
CA VAL A 479 10.70 -6.80 -8.01
C VAL A 479 12.05 -7.36 -7.58
N THR A 480 12.97 -7.55 -8.54
CA THR A 480 14.27 -8.21 -8.32
C THR A 480 15.46 -7.28 -8.57
N ASP A 481 16.47 -7.39 -7.71
CA ASP A 481 17.84 -6.87 -7.88
C ASP A 481 18.86 -7.99 -8.20
N SER A 482 18.39 -9.23 -8.36
CA SER A 482 19.25 -10.40 -8.56
C SER A 482 19.80 -10.52 -9.98
N ASN A 483 20.85 -11.33 -10.12
CA ASN A 483 21.34 -11.75 -11.44
C ASN A 483 20.33 -12.68 -12.12
N TYR A 484 20.05 -12.46 -13.41
CA TYR A 484 19.09 -13.23 -14.21
C TYR A 484 19.27 -14.75 -14.14
N ALA A 485 20.52 -15.24 -14.00
CA ALA A 485 20.83 -16.67 -13.99
C ALA A 485 20.67 -17.33 -12.62
N LEU A 486 20.65 -16.52 -11.55
CA LEU A 486 20.60 -17.00 -10.17
C LEU A 486 19.21 -16.82 -9.55
N ASP A 487 18.39 -15.92 -10.09
CA ASP A 487 17.06 -15.65 -9.57
C ASP A 487 16.15 -16.89 -9.64
N ARG A 488 15.77 -17.42 -8.48
CA ARG A 488 14.93 -18.61 -8.38
C ARG A 488 13.44 -18.30 -8.32
N GLY A 489 13.05 -17.04 -8.18
CA GLY A 489 11.65 -16.59 -8.17
C GLY A 489 11.14 -16.22 -9.57
N ALA A 490 12.03 -15.71 -10.43
CA ALA A 490 11.71 -15.24 -11.78
C ALA A 490 10.98 -16.25 -12.71
N PRO A 491 11.19 -17.58 -12.60
CA PRO A 491 10.38 -18.52 -13.36
C PRO A 491 8.86 -18.39 -13.13
N TYR A 492 8.41 -17.88 -11.99
CA TYR A 492 7.00 -17.92 -11.56
C TYR A 492 6.20 -16.64 -11.86
N VAL A 493 6.86 -15.50 -12.07
CA VAL A 493 6.18 -14.22 -12.35
C VAL A 493 5.58 -14.18 -13.76
N ASP A 494 4.58 -13.34 -13.99
CA ASP A 494 4.04 -13.08 -15.34
C ASP A 494 4.82 -11.97 -16.07
N VAL A 495 5.31 -11.00 -15.30
CA VAL A 495 6.11 -9.85 -15.77
C VAL A 495 7.38 -9.77 -14.92
N ILE A 496 8.52 -9.52 -15.54
CA ILE A 496 9.79 -9.34 -14.83
C ILE A 496 9.95 -7.87 -14.48
N CYS A 497 10.10 -7.54 -13.21
CA CYS A 497 10.41 -6.19 -12.75
C CYS A 497 11.85 -6.16 -12.22
N VAL A 498 12.74 -5.42 -12.88
CA VAL A 498 14.17 -5.37 -12.51
C VAL A 498 14.56 -4.00 -12.01
N ASN A 499 15.25 -3.98 -10.87
CA ASN A 499 15.92 -2.82 -10.32
C ASN A 499 17.39 -2.82 -10.77
N SER A 500 17.88 -1.69 -11.27
CA SER A 500 19.32 -1.56 -11.55
C SER A 500 19.78 -0.11 -11.45
N TYR A 501 20.97 0.07 -10.90
CA TYR A 501 21.57 1.36 -10.52
C TYR A 501 23.01 1.47 -11.04
N PHE A 502 23.19 1.21 -12.34
CA PHE A 502 24.45 1.35 -13.04
C PHE A 502 24.97 2.79 -12.95
N SER A 503 26.28 2.94 -12.80
CA SER A 503 26.99 4.19 -12.47
C SER A 503 26.73 4.76 -11.07
N TRP A 504 25.83 4.17 -10.28
CA TRP A 504 25.50 4.65 -8.94
C TRP A 504 26.08 3.73 -7.86
N TYR A 505 25.49 2.54 -7.68
CA TYR A 505 25.94 1.57 -6.67
C TYR A 505 27.17 0.78 -7.10
N HIS A 506 27.38 0.65 -8.40
CA HIS A 506 28.56 0.03 -9.01
C HIS A 506 29.06 0.92 -10.15
N ASP A 507 30.37 0.85 -10.43
CA ASP A 507 31.04 1.70 -11.41
C ASP A 507 30.72 3.19 -11.18
N SER A 508 30.75 3.60 -9.91
CA SER A 508 30.28 4.92 -9.46
C SER A 508 30.91 6.08 -10.24
N GLY A 509 30.09 6.92 -10.87
CA GLY A 509 30.56 8.05 -11.67
C GLY A 509 30.72 7.75 -13.17
N HIS A 510 30.68 6.48 -13.58
CA HIS A 510 30.90 6.06 -14.98
C HIS A 510 29.59 5.98 -15.75
N LEU A 511 29.10 7.11 -16.25
CA LEU A 511 27.85 7.18 -17.02
C LEU A 511 27.94 6.37 -18.33
N GLU A 512 29.12 6.30 -18.93
CA GLU A 512 29.38 5.63 -20.21
C GLU A 512 29.13 4.11 -20.19
N VAL A 513 29.08 3.48 -19.01
CA VAL A 513 28.82 2.04 -18.90
C VAL A 513 27.34 1.69 -18.97
N ILE A 514 26.44 2.65 -18.65
CA ILE A 514 25.00 2.43 -18.52
C ILE A 514 24.42 1.79 -19.80
N PRO A 515 24.66 2.33 -21.01
CA PRO A 515 24.00 1.79 -22.19
C PRO A 515 24.35 0.33 -22.47
N LEU A 516 25.61 -0.06 -22.24
CA LEU A 516 26.10 -1.41 -22.47
C LEU A 516 25.56 -2.38 -21.43
N GLN A 517 25.70 -2.05 -20.14
CA GLN A 517 25.29 -2.91 -19.03
C GLN A 517 23.77 -3.12 -19.03
N LEU A 518 23.00 -2.06 -19.28
CA LEU A 518 21.54 -2.13 -19.32
C LEU A 518 21.02 -2.90 -20.54
N THR A 519 21.66 -2.75 -21.70
CA THR A 519 21.34 -3.57 -22.88
C THR A 519 21.56 -5.05 -22.59
N ALA A 520 22.72 -5.40 -22.01
CA ALA A 520 23.03 -6.77 -21.64
C ALA A 520 22.06 -7.34 -20.60
N GLN A 521 21.66 -6.53 -19.61
CA GLN A 521 20.64 -6.91 -18.62
C GLN A 521 19.34 -7.32 -19.31
N PHE A 522 18.78 -6.43 -20.16
CA PHE A 522 17.51 -6.72 -20.84
C PHE A 522 17.58 -7.95 -21.74
N GLU A 523 18.66 -8.10 -22.49
CA GLU A 523 18.85 -9.25 -23.38
C GLU A 523 18.98 -10.57 -22.63
N ASN A 524 19.73 -10.59 -21.52
CA ASN A 524 19.91 -11.79 -20.72
C ASN A 524 18.61 -12.22 -20.03
N TRP A 525 17.89 -11.27 -19.43
CA TRP A 525 16.59 -11.54 -18.81
C TRP A 525 15.59 -12.06 -19.84
N TYR A 526 15.44 -11.37 -20.97
CA TYR A 526 14.48 -11.76 -21.99
C TYR A 526 14.83 -13.10 -22.66
N LYS A 527 16.10 -13.32 -23.01
CA LYS A 527 16.57 -14.60 -23.57
C LYS A 527 16.29 -15.80 -22.64
N THR A 528 16.41 -15.60 -21.34
CA THR A 528 16.24 -16.66 -20.34
C THR A 528 14.77 -16.99 -20.10
N TYR A 529 13.91 -15.98 -19.97
CA TYR A 529 12.55 -16.16 -19.47
C TYR A 529 11.44 -15.88 -20.48
N GLN A 530 11.71 -15.14 -21.57
CA GLN A 530 10.75 -14.80 -22.63
C GLN A 530 9.44 -14.16 -22.10
N LYS A 531 9.61 -13.24 -21.14
CA LYS A 531 8.52 -12.48 -20.50
C LYS A 531 8.77 -10.97 -20.66
N PRO A 532 7.73 -10.15 -20.69
CA PRO A 532 7.89 -8.70 -20.76
C PRO A 532 8.57 -8.16 -19.50
N ILE A 533 9.31 -7.06 -19.66
CA ILE A 533 10.16 -6.48 -18.62
C ILE A 533 9.73 -5.06 -18.27
N ILE A 534 9.67 -4.74 -16.99
CA ILE A 534 9.58 -3.38 -16.47
C ILE A 534 10.92 -3.05 -15.80
N GLN A 535 11.53 -1.91 -16.16
CA GLN A 535 12.56 -1.31 -15.31
C GLN A 535 11.84 -0.67 -14.13
N SER A 536 11.80 -1.37 -13.00
CA SER A 536 11.00 -0.97 -11.84
C SER A 536 11.69 0.06 -10.96
N GLU A 537 13.02 0.15 -10.98
CA GLU A 537 13.78 1.21 -10.34
C GLU A 537 15.05 1.55 -11.10
N TYR A 538 15.34 2.85 -11.21
CA TYR A 538 16.61 3.41 -11.65
C TYR A 538 16.71 4.85 -11.14
N GLY A 539 17.91 5.39 -10.97
CA GLY A 539 18.11 6.77 -10.53
C GLY A 539 19.46 7.01 -9.83
N ALA A 540 19.70 8.24 -9.40
CA ALA A 540 20.85 8.63 -8.59
C ALA A 540 20.38 9.57 -7.48
N ASP A 541 21.03 9.52 -6.31
CA ASP A 541 20.76 10.53 -5.28
C ASP A 541 21.20 11.89 -5.84
N SER A 542 20.41 12.93 -5.54
CA SER A 542 20.65 14.29 -5.99
C SER A 542 20.27 15.27 -4.89
N VAL A 543 21.23 16.09 -4.45
CA VAL A 543 21.00 17.11 -3.42
C VAL A 543 20.57 18.41 -4.12
N PRO A 544 19.37 18.94 -3.85
CA PRO A 544 18.90 20.17 -4.48
C PRO A 544 19.91 21.32 -4.34
N GLY A 545 20.20 22.00 -5.44
CA GLY A 545 21.16 23.11 -5.48
C GLY A 545 22.64 22.70 -5.54
N LEU A 546 22.96 21.41 -5.51
CA LEU A 546 24.32 20.92 -5.81
C LEU A 546 24.50 20.82 -7.33
N HIS A 547 25.38 21.64 -7.87
CA HIS A 547 25.70 21.68 -9.31
C HIS A 547 27.16 21.36 -9.57
N SER A 548 27.44 20.71 -10.71
CA SER A 548 28.82 20.39 -11.13
C SER A 548 28.92 20.23 -12.65
N ASP A 549 30.00 20.74 -13.22
CA ASP A 549 30.48 20.42 -14.56
C ASP A 549 31.99 20.07 -14.49
N PRO A 550 32.43 18.89 -14.96
CA PRO A 550 31.62 17.77 -15.45
C PRO A 550 30.60 17.25 -14.40
N PRO A 551 29.53 16.53 -14.82
CA PRO A 551 28.54 15.98 -13.90
C PRO A 551 29.20 15.11 -12.83
N ALA A 552 28.91 15.37 -11.56
CA ALA A 552 29.47 14.64 -10.42
C ALA A 552 28.35 14.02 -9.59
N MET A 553 28.58 12.86 -8.99
CA MET A 553 27.59 12.19 -8.14
C MET A 553 26.96 13.17 -7.12
N PHE A 554 25.67 13.01 -6.86
CA PHE A 554 24.83 13.94 -6.08
C PHE A 554 24.46 15.27 -6.75
N SER A 555 25.11 15.68 -7.84
CA SER A 555 24.70 16.91 -8.55
C SER A 555 23.41 16.69 -9.35
N GLU A 556 22.66 17.78 -9.57
CA GLU A 556 21.48 17.73 -10.44
C GLU A 556 21.84 17.36 -11.88
N GLU A 557 23.01 17.79 -12.38
CA GLU A 557 23.51 17.42 -13.71
C GLU A 557 23.79 15.93 -13.84
N TYR A 558 24.32 15.28 -12.79
CA TYR A 558 24.58 13.84 -12.80
C TYR A 558 23.28 13.04 -12.86
N GLN A 559 22.27 13.44 -12.08
CA GLN A 559 20.94 12.83 -12.16
C GLN A 559 20.40 12.93 -13.59
N LYS A 560 20.43 14.12 -14.20
CA LYS A 560 19.98 14.32 -15.60
C LYS A 560 20.74 13.44 -16.61
N ALA A 561 22.07 13.38 -16.48
CA ALA A 561 22.91 12.63 -17.41
C ALA A 561 22.65 11.12 -17.28
N LEU A 562 22.58 10.59 -16.06
CA LEU A 562 22.21 9.19 -15.80
C LEU A 562 20.85 8.85 -16.41
N LEU A 563 19.82 9.68 -16.18
CA LEU A 563 18.49 9.44 -16.74
C LEU A 563 18.55 9.33 -18.27
N LYS A 564 19.26 10.24 -18.94
CA LYS A 564 19.40 10.23 -20.41
C LYS A 564 20.05 8.96 -20.94
N GLU A 565 21.08 8.45 -20.27
CA GLU A 565 21.74 7.20 -20.69
C GLU A 565 20.79 6.00 -20.57
N TYR A 566 20.05 5.88 -19.46
CA TYR A 566 19.01 4.86 -19.28
C TYR A 566 17.92 4.96 -20.36
N HIS A 567 17.40 6.17 -20.59
CA HIS A 567 16.35 6.47 -21.56
C HIS A 567 16.74 6.07 -22.99
N SER A 568 18.02 6.22 -23.34
CA SER A 568 18.55 5.84 -24.66
C SER A 568 18.41 4.33 -24.95
N VAL A 569 18.51 3.49 -23.93
CA VAL A 569 18.33 2.03 -24.04
C VAL A 569 16.85 1.68 -24.02
N PHE A 570 16.07 2.32 -23.14
CA PHE A 570 14.62 2.12 -23.10
C PHE A 570 14.00 2.40 -24.48
N ASP A 571 14.42 3.46 -25.18
CA ASP A 571 13.88 3.79 -26.50
C ASP A 571 14.10 2.72 -27.57
N LYS A 572 15.17 1.91 -27.41
CA LYS A 572 15.42 0.74 -28.27
C LYS A 572 14.51 -0.41 -27.84
N LYS A 573 14.54 -0.79 -26.57
CA LYS A 573 13.90 -2.01 -26.06
C LYS A 573 12.38 -1.88 -25.82
N ARG A 574 11.83 -0.66 -25.71
CA ARG A 574 10.38 -0.41 -25.55
C ARG A 574 9.53 -0.77 -26.77
N LYS A 575 10.19 -0.96 -27.92
CA LYS A 575 9.56 -1.45 -29.15
C LYS A 575 9.60 -2.97 -29.28
N GLU A 576 10.27 -3.65 -28.34
CA GLU A 576 10.50 -5.09 -28.35
C GLU A 576 9.71 -5.75 -27.22
N TYR A 577 10.21 -5.70 -25.98
CA TYR A 577 9.66 -6.44 -24.83
C TYR A 577 9.79 -5.69 -23.49
N VAL A 578 10.39 -4.51 -23.48
CA VAL A 578 10.36 -3.64 -22.29
C VAL A 578 9.03 -2.89 -22.33
N ILE A 579 8.19 -3.13 -21.35
CA ILE A 579 6.82 -2.59 -21.27
C ILE A 579 6.71 -1.46 -20.25
N GLY A 580 7.79 -1.08 -19.56
CA GLY A 580 7.71 0.00 -18.58
C GLY A 580 9.03 0.53 -18.06
N GLU A 581 9.00 1.78 -17.60
CA GLU A 581 10.05 2.48 -16.88
C GLU A 581 9.47 3.24 -15.68
N LEU A 582 9.96 2.93 -14.48
CA LEU A 582 9.55 3.56 -13.22
C LEU A 582 10.76 4.18 -12.54
N ILE A 583 10.86 5.51 -12.56
CA ILE A 583 11.98 6.22 -11.91
C ILE A 583 11.93 6.00 -10.40
N TRP A 584 13.09 5.79 -9.78
CA TRP A 584 13.24 5.85 -8.34
C TRP A 584 13.82 7.22 -7.96
N ASN A 585 13.09 8.11 -7.27
CA ASN A 585 11.71 8.02 -6.78
C ASN A 585 10.93 9.28 -7.20
N PHE A 586 9.62 9.31 -6.98
CA PHE A 586 8.82 10.52 -7.12
C PHE A 586 9.41 11.67 -6.28
N ALA A 587 9.58 11.48 -4.98
CA ALA A 587 10.10 12.51 -4.09
C ALA A 587 11.19 11.95 -3.17
N ASP A 588 12.03 12.83 -2.64
CA ASP A 588 12.93 12.49 -1.54
C ASP A 588 12.12 12.03 -0.32
N PHE A 589 12.64 11.09 0.46
CA PHE A 589 11.94 10.51 1.60
C PHE A 589 12.92 10.06 2.70
N MET A 590 12.43 9.80 3.91
CA MET A 590 13.30 9.49 5.06
C MET A 590 13.75 8.03 5.13
N THR A 591 14.98 7.81 5.60
CA THR A 591 15.58 6.49 5.85
C THR A 591 16.18 6.44 7.24
N ASN A 592 16.58 5.25 7.70
CA ASN A 592 17.48 5.14 8.85
C ASN A 592 18.77 5.94 8.61
N GLN A 593 19.37 6.43 9.69
CA GLN A 593 20.63 7.15 9.63
C GLN A 593 21.75 6.23 9.12
N GLY A 594 22.56 6.75 8.20
CA GLY A 594 23.70 6.03 7.64
C GLY A 594 24.58 6.97 6.81
N ILE A 595 25.86 6.61 6.67
CA ILE A 595 26.85 7.44 5.97
C ILE A 595 26.54 7.63 4.47
N THR A 596 25.70 6.77 3.90
CA THR A 596 25.27 6.81 2.50
C THR A 596 23.88 7.44 2.32
N ARG A 597 23.32 8.08 3.38
CA ARG A 597 21.99 8.69 3.38
C ARG A 597 22.05 10.10 3.94
N VAL A 598 21.90 11.09 3.06
CA VAL A 598 21.90 12.50 3.42
C VAL A 598 20.50 12.90 3.85
N LEU A 599 20.20 12.77 5.15
CA LEU A 599 18.85 12.99 5.73
C LEU A 599 17.76 12.21 4.98
N GLY A 600 17.99 10.91 4.79
CA GLY A 600 17.13 10.06 3.98
C GLY A 600 17.68 9.76 2.58
N ASN A 601 16.83 9.19 1.74
CA ASN A 601 17.10 8.92 0.33
C ASN A 601 16.85 10.21 -0.48
N LYS A 602 17.78 10.54 -1.39
CA LYS A 602 17.76 11.77 -2.20
C LYS A 602 17.60 11.49 -3.69
N LYS A 603 17.18 10.28 -4.07
CA LYS A 603 16.95 9.89 -5.47
C LYS A 603 15.69 10.51 -6.07
N GLY A 604 14.87 11.20 -5.26
CA GLY A 604 13.66 11.86 -5.73
C GLY A 604 13.92 12.80 -6.91
N ILE A 605 13.03 12.81 -7.89
CA ILE A 605 12.99 13.87 -8.91
C ILE A 605 12.32 15.14 -8.37
N PHE A 606 11.47 15.01 -7.35
CA PHE A 606 10.99 16.09 -6.51
C PHE A 606 11.70 16.08 -5.16
N THR A 607 11.82 17.24 -4.53
CA THR A 607 12.18 17.31 -3.11
C THR A 607 11.08 16.70 -2.25
N ARG A 608 11.37 16.43 -0.97
CA ARG A 608 10.37 15.94 0.00
C ARG A 608 9.16 16.89 0.12
N GLN A 609 9.37 18.18 -0.15
CA GLN A 609 8.36 19.26 -0.18
C GLN A 609 7.70 19.46 -1.56
N ARG A 610 7.83 18.49 -2.48
CA ARG A 610 7.16 18.48 -3.79
C ARG A 610 7.59 19.62 -4.72
N GLN A 611 8.84 20.08 -4.62
CA GLN A 611 9.45 21.01 -5.57
C GLN A 611 10.28 20.25 -6.62
N PRO A 612 10.20 20.59 -7.91
CA PRO A 612 10.93 19.87 -8.95
C PRO A 612 12.43 20.14 -8.87
N LYS A 613 13.24 19.07 -8.88
CA LYS A 613 14.66 19.17 -9.26
C LYS A 613 14.77 19.25 -10.78
N SER A 614 15.96 19.57 -11.30
CA SER A 614 16.16 19.69 -12.75
C SER A 614 15.82 18.41 -13.54
N ALA A 615 15.98 17.22 -12.94
CA ALA A 615 15.64 15.95 -13.60
C ALA A 615 14.12 15.74 -13.79
N ALA A 616 13.26 16.37 -12.99
CA ALA A 616 11.81 16.26 -13.16
C ALA A 616 11.35 16.81 -14.53
N PHE A 617 12.00 17.87 -15.02
CA PHE A 617 11.71 18.44 -16.34
C PHE A 617 12.17 17.53 -17.48
N VAL A 618 13.33 16.86 -17.34
CA VAL A 618 13.80 15.86 -18.31
C VAL A 618 12.80 14.72 -18.45
N LEU A 619 12.30 14.22 -17.32
CA LEU A 619 11.35 13.12 -17.31
C LEU A 619 9.98 13.55 -17.84
N ARG A 620 9.56 14.79 -17.55
CA ARG A 620 8.32 15.37 -18.10
C ARG A 620 8.35 15.39 -19.62
N GLU A 621 9.39 15.96 -20.21
CA GLU A 621 9.54 16.01 -21.68
C GLU A 621 9.47 14.60 -22.28
N ARG A 622 10.14 13.63 -21.66
CA ARG A 622 10.12 12.23 -22.09
C ARG A 622 8.72 11.62 -22.05
N TYR A 623 8.01 11.73 -20.93
CA TYR A 623 6.72 11.05 -20.77
C TYR A 623 5.65 11.63 -21.68
N TRP A 624 5.62 12.95 -21.83
CA TRP A 624 4.74 13.59 -22.81
C TRP A 624 5.09 13.23 -24.26
N LYS A 625 6.38 13.05 -24.58
CA LYS A 625 6.81 12.55 -25.90
C LYS A 625 6.32 11.13 -26.15
N ILE A 626 6.52 10.21 -25.20
CA ILE A 626 6.07 8.81 -25.32
C ILE A 626 4.55 8.75 -25.52
N ALA A 627 3.79 9.49 -24.71
CA ALA A 627 2.34 9.52 -24.81
C ALA A 627 1.83 10.03 -26.19
N ASN A 628 2.54 10.99 -26.80
CA ASN A 628 2.20 11.50 -28.14
C ASN A 628 2.47 10.50 -29.26
N GLU A 629 3.47 9.64 -29.13
CA GLU A 629 3.77 8.59 -30.12
C GLU A 629 2.66 7.53 -30.18
N SER A 630 1.96 7.29 -29.07
CA SER A 630 0.88 6.30 -28.95
C SER A 630 -0.42 6.66 -29.68
N SER A 631 -0.48 7.78 -30.43
CA SER A 631 -1.60 8.22 -31.28
C SER A 631 -2.97 8.40 -30.61
N CYS A 632 -3.07 8.30 -29.28
CA CYS A 632 -4.33 8.32 -28.54
C CYS A 632 -4.60 9.66 -27.81
N LEU A 633 -3.76 10.68 -27.97
CA LEU A 633 -3.94 11.95 -27.28
C LEU A 633 -5.00 12.86 -27.95
N PRO A 634 -5.97 13.39 -27.18
CA PRO A 634 -6.95 14.35 -27.67
C PRO A 634 -6.29 15.62 -28.25
N PRO A 635 -6.88 16.26 -29.27
CA PRO A 635 -6.35 17.49 -29.87
C PRO A 635 -6.10 18.63 -28.87
N ILE A 636 -6.92 18.72 -27.80
CA ILE A 636 -6.84 19.77 -26.77
C ILE A 636 -5.57 19.67 -25.92
N ILE A 637 -5.00 18.47 -25.75
CA ILE A 637 -3.76 18.28 -24.99
C ILE A 637 -2.54 18.62 -25.86
N LYS A 638 -2.65 18.47 -27.19
CA LYS A 638 -1.57 18.82 -28.13
C LYS A 638 -1.26 20.33 -28.15
N SER A 639 -2.24 21.20 -27.90
CA SER A 639 -2.06 22.65 -27.95
C SER A 639 -1.37 23.26 -26.72
N HIS A 640 -1.44 22.61 -25.55
CA HIS A 640 -0.78 23.11 -24.33
C HIS A 640 0.71 22.78 -24.24
N ILE A 641 1.22 21.87 -25.08
CA ILE A 641 2.65 21.51 -25.11
C ILE A 641 3.42 22.39 -26.11
N LEU A 642 2.75 23.05 -27.06
CA LEU A 642 3.39 23.94 -28.03
C LEU A 642 3.69 25.36 -27.49
N PHE A 643 3.34 25.65 -26.23
CA PHE A 643 3.55 26.97 -25.59
C PHE A 643 4.42 26.93 -24.31
N LEU A 644 5.10 25.81 -24.05
CA LEU A 644 6.10 25.65 -22.99
C LEU A 644 7.29 24.86 -23.54
#